data_AF-A0A1H8YDL8-F1
#
_entry.id   AF-A0A1H8YDL8-F1
#
_cell.length_a   1.000
_cell.length_b   1.000
_cell.length_c   1.000
_cell.angle_alpha   90.00
_cell.angle_beta   90.00
_cell.angle_gamma   90.00
#
_symmetry.space_group_name_H-M   'P 1'
#
loop_
_entity.id
_entity.type
_entity.pdbx_description
1 polymer ?
#
loop_
_entity_poly.entity_id
_entity_poly.type
_entity_poly.pdbx_seq_one_letter_code
_entity_poly.pdbx_strand_id
1 'polypeptide(L)'
;MAFEMASNTVPDEAADWGRYSVESTCPRPRAQRLAMRDPDISAFFVCRTAVRLKDKTFAQGDAVFVRSACPLKPNPSCDTYQKGPFNVAYLDPRHVPLRHVGTVRLHDDHRPFFDIACLFAVNMHGDDDDVRLAFSDHLDHTLNHTDDVAVLQGLGITVLLSVVGDWGDAGWSKFTTQEAAEKFARLLVDTVNKYGLDGIDVDDEYSKGFGSHDSPIMVTSHIRKLAPDIIIAKALFHDDYLFQHTWNGKTMAQQLTYGWEMAYFNPSGLSRLKPYTEDPPEPAMRMQKHRLALGVHYGEQSNDAVESQTRDIQQQSYGGMMVFGLEDISNSTPIASLISNQLFGQKVELNRVGCWGLPMGALALANSVEVSGESVLYLNIAPDGQAFGAPIAVQAANSDKPEATGSGSAITAFKGRLWFSWIGPKTEGADRSHLNVCPATFDPEKQQLTFGDKKVFDDLPRGALAPASVDFRGRLYVAWTDTGGSLQLLSGDGEGAWRHEGKIAEQVTIAPALAVIGGRLCLVAADGAGFFAMRSEDGIVFKSRTPIGIPGIPRDVGVALNGDWIYAACLAGSEDRAIHVWRSQDGLNYERFPAPTRTSPAYAGARIATLGPDLFIVAKEGTSGLRLWFTVLQEYDAIEFADRGLLPSITSIATPSLMTLASNDTARRA
;
A
#
# COMPACT_ATOMS: atom_id res chain seq x y z
N MET A 1 -7.35 7.43 10.83
CA MET A 1 -6.51 6.40 11.46
C MET A 1 -6.44 6.56 12.96
N ALA A 2 -6.43 5.43 13.66
CA ALA A 2 -6.32 5.19 15.10
C ALA A 2 -5.02 5.72 15.70
N PHE A 3 -4.02 6.04 14.88
CA PHE A 3 -2.83 6.74 15.33
C PHE A 3 -2.61 8.02 14.53
N GLU A 4 -2.54 9.14 15.25
CA GLU A 4 -2.26 10.46 14.72
C GLU A 4 -0.76 10.76 14.80
N MET A 5 -0.20 11.26 13.72
CA MET A 5 1.23 11.52 13.62
C MET A 5 1.58 12.90 14.17
N ALA A 6 2.43 12.93 15.19
CA ALA A 6 3.16 14.11 15.61
C ALA A 6 4.56 14.07 14.98
N SER A 7 4.76 14.80 13.88
CA SER A 7 6.02 14.74 13.13
C SER A 7 7.18 15.38 13.90
N ASN A 8 8.37 14.80 13.75
CA ASN A 8 9.60 15.26 14.41
C ASN A 8 9.44 15.33 15.93
N THR A 9 8.84 14.30 16.52
CA THR A 9 8.65 14.21 17.97
C THR A 9 8.96 12.82 18.51
N VAL A 10 9.21 12.76 19.81
CA VAL A 10 9.43 11.54 20.60
C VAL A 10 8.75 11.68 21.97
N PRO A 11 8.29 10.58 22.61
CA PRO A 11 7.89 10.62 24.01
C PRO A 11 9.02 11.16 24.90
N ASP A 12 8.69 12.06 25.82
CA ASP A 12 9.64 12.66 26.75
C ASP A 12 10.39 11.58 27.53
N GLU A 13 11.73 11.57 27.43
CA GLU A 13 12.60 10.60 28.08
C GLU A 13 12.57 10.64 29.62
N ALA A 14 12.02 11.72 30.20
CA ALA A 14 11.80 11.86 31.64
C ALA A 14 10.41 11.38 32.08
N ALA A 15 9.48 11.14 31.16
CA ALA A 15 8.15 10.62 31.47
C ALA A 15 8.17 9.11 31.73
N ASP A 16 7.20 8.62 32.50
CA ASP A 16 6.97 7.18 32.64
C ASP A 16 6.27 6.66 31.37
N TRP A 17 7.00 5.92 30.55
CA TRP A 17 6.49 5.29 29.33
C TRP A 17 5.60 4.07 29.61
N GLY A 18 5.51 3.65 30.88
CA GLY A 18 5.03 2.33 31.26
C GLY A 18 5.98 1.24 30.76
N ARG A 19 5.47 0.01 30.64
CA ARG A 19 6.23 -1.05 29.96
C ARG A 19 6.28 -0.73 28.48
N TYR A 20 7.46 -0.38 27.97
CA TYR A 20 7.68 -0.23 26.53
C TYR A 20 8.21 -1.52 25.90
N SER A 21 7.99 -1.66 24.60
CA SER A 21 8.52 -2.76 23.77
C SER A 21 9.14 -2.19 22.50
N VAL A 22 10.08 -2.93 21.91
CA VAL A 22 10.80 -2.51 20.70
C VAL A 22 10.69 -3.61 19.66
N GLU A 23 10.35 -3.22 18.43
CA GLU A 23 10.38 -4.08 17.26
C GLU A 23 11.41 -3.52 16.28
N SER A 24 12.47 -4.28 16.06
CA SER A 24 13.56 -3.84 15.17
C SER A 24 13.19 -3.97 13.71
N THR A 25 13.66 -3.02 12.89
CA THR A 25 13.38 -2.98 11.43
C THR A 25 11.88 -3.06 11.13
N CYS A 26 11.07 -2.32 11.88
CA CYS A 26 9.62 -2.35 11.81
C CYS A 26 9.08 -1.10 11.08
N PRO A 27 8.65 -1.21 9.81
CA PRO A 27 8.10 -0.08 9.09
C PRO A 27 6.77 0.38 9.70
N ARG A 28 6.43 1.65 9.50
CA ARG A 28 5.23 2.29 10.08
C ARG A 28 3.92 1.48 9.91
N PRO A 29 3.56 0.96 8.71
CA PRO A 29 2.32 0.20 8.55
C PRO A 29 2.26 -1.06 9.44
N ARG A 30 3.38 -1.77 9.56
CA ARG A 30 3.49 -2.93 10.46
C ARG A 30 3.43 -2.50 11.91
N ALA A 31 4.17 -1.45 12.29
CA ALA A 31 4.14 -0.93 13.66
C ALA A 31 2.71 -0.56 14.07
N GLN A 32 1.95 0.09 13.20
CA GLN A 32 0.56 0.43 13.46
C GLN A 32 -0.31 -0.80 13.71
N ARG A 33 -0.20 -1.85 12.89
CA ARG A 33 -0.97 -3.08 13.12
C ARG A 33 -0.55 -3.82 14.38
N LEU A 34 0.74 -3.84 14.71
CA LEU A 34 1.21 -4.36 16.00
C LEU A 34 0.63 -3.55 17.17
N ALA A 35 0.53 -2.23 17.02
CA ALA A 35 -0.12 -1.37 18.01
C ALA A 35 -1.64 -1.60 18.12
N MET A 36 -2.29 -2.11 17.07
CA MET A 36 -3.69 -2.56 17.14
C MET A 36 -3.85 -3.95 17.78
N ARG A 37 -2.80 -4.78 17.85
CA ARG A 37 -2.88 -6.09 18.54
C ARG A 37 -2.91 -5.93 20.06
N ASP A 38 -2.26 -4.89 20.57
CA ASP A 38 -2.25 -4.54 21.99
C ASP A 38 -3.00 -3.21 22.22
N PRO A 39 -4.28 -3.27 22.65
CA PRO A 39 -5.09 -2.07 22.82
C PRO A 39 -4.59 -1.15 23.94
N ASP A 40 -3.67 -1.58 24.79
CA ASP A 40 -3.10 -0.76 25.86
C ASP A 40 -1.92 0.12 25.36
N ILE A 41 -1.46 -0.05 24.12
CA ILE A 41 -0.47 0.85 23.51
C ILE A 41 -1.11 2.23 23.31
N SER A 42 -0.53 3.23 23.95
CA SER A 42 -0.98 4.63 23.91
C SER A 42 -0.32 5.41 22.77
N ALA A 43 0.90 5.04 22.41
CA ALA A 43 1.63 5.63 21.28
C ALA A 43 2.77 4.71 20.84
N PHE A 44 3.29 4.96 19.64
CA PHE A 44 4.57 4.40 19.21
C PHE A 44 5.37 5.42 18.40
N PHE A 45 6.68 5.24 18.28
CA PHE A 45 7.48 6.05 17.36
C PHE A 45 8.39 5.17 16.51
N VAL A 46 8.65 5.60 15.27
CA VAL A 46 9.53 4.90 14.32
C VAL A 46 10.80 5.72 14.11
N CYS A 47 11.95 5.11 14.34
CA CYS A 47 13.26 5.74 14.24
C CYS A 47 13.70 5.87 12.78
N ARG A 48 13.68 7.07 12.20
CA ARG A 48 14.23 7.33 10.85
C ARG A 48 15.76 7.26 10.84
N THR A 49 16.36 7.69 11.93
CA THR A 49 17.80 7.55 12.25
C THR A 49 17.93 7.04 13.68
N ALA A 50 19.15 6.69 14.12
CA ALA A 50 19.36 6.25 15.49
C ALA A 50 18.94 7.32 16.50
N VAL A 51 18.10 6.93 17.47
CA VAL A 51 17.56 7.81 18.51
C VAL A 51 18.28 7.53 19.83
N ARG A 52 18.83 8.57 20.47
CA ARG A 52 19.44 8.48 21.79
C ARG A 52 18.69 9.37 22.78
N LEU A 53 18.09 8.76 23.78
CA LEU A 53 17.27 9.41 24.80
C LEU A 53 17.82 9.08 26.18
N LYS A 54 18.62 9.98 26.76
CA LYS A 54 19.24 9.79 28.09
C LYS A 54 19.94 8.41 28.22
N ASP A 55 19.28 7.44 28.84
CA ASP A 55 19.74 6.08 29.11
C ASP A 55 19.27 5.03 28.06
N LYS A 56 18.44 5.43 27.09
CA LYS A 56 17.83 4.57 26.07
C LYS A 56 18.43 4.88 24.70
N THR A 57 18.72 3.84 23.93
CA THR A 57 19.21 3.97 22.56
C THR A 57 18.40 3.04 21.67
N PHE A 58 17.92 3.56 20.54
CA PHE A 58 17.16 2.84 19.53
C PHE A 58 17.86 2.98 18.19
N ALA A 59 17.93 1.89 17.44
CA ALA A 59 18.54 1.86 16.13
C ALA A 59 17.62 2.50 15.07
N GLN A 60 18.20 2.84 13.92
CA GLN A 60 17.42 3.20 12.75
C GLN A 60 16.49 2.02 12.37
N GLY A 61 15.23 2.34 12.09
CA GLY A 61 14.19 1.37 11.74
C GLY A 61 13.48 0.72 12.93
N ASP A 62 13.91 0.98 14.18
CA ASP A 62 13.18 0.50 15.35
C ASP A 62 11.82 1.19 15.49
N ALA A 63 10.78 0.42 15.76
CA ALA A 63 9.50 0.90 16.27
C ALA A 63 9.42 0.66 17.78
N VAL A 64 9.14 1.70 18.55
CA VAL A 64 9.08 1.65 20.02
C VAL A 64 7.66 1.95 20.47
N PHE A 65 7.06 1.03 21.22
CA PHE A 65 5.67 1.09 21.68
C PHE A 65 5.61 1.44 23.15
N VAL A 66 4.83 2.45 23.52
CA VAL A 66 4.63 2.92 24.90
C VAL A 66 3.17 2.72 25.31
N ARG A 67 2.94 2.49 26.60
CA ARG A 67 1.61 2.15 27.16
C ARG A 67 1.06 3.20 28.13
N SER A 68 1.84 4.24 28.38
CA SER A 68 1.44 5.40 29.18
C SER A 68 1.32 6.63 28.30
N ALA A 69 0.35 7.50 28.60
CA ALA A 69 0.26 8.80 27.94
C ALA A 69 1.48 9.64 28.34
N CYS A 70 2.30 10.02 27.36
CA CYS A 70 3.54 10.76 27.57
C CYS A 70 3.48 12.10 26.83
N PRO A 71 3.94 13.20 27.46
CA PRO A 71 4.25 14.43 26.73
C PRO A 71 5.25 14.14 25.60
N LEU A 72 5.12 14.87 24.49
CA LEU A 72 6.03 14.75 23.36
C LEU A 72 7.06 15.89 23.38
N LYS A 73 8.29 15.57 22.99
CA LYS A 73 9.38 16.53 22.78
C LYS A 73 9.81 16.54 21.31
N PRO A 74 10.28 17.68 20.77
CA PRO A 74 10.84 17.73 19.43
C PRO A 74 12.04 16.78 19.27
N ASN A 75 12.02 15.97 18.23
CA ASN A 75 13.12 15.11 17.81
C ASN A 75 13.06 14.86 16.29
N PRO A 76 13.99 15.40 15.48
CA PRO A 76 13.99 15.23 14.03
C PRO A 76 14.39 13.83 13.56
N SER A 77 14.68 12.90 14.47
CA SER A 77 15.12 11.54 14.14
C SER A 77 13.97 10.54 14.07
N CYS A 78 12.75 10.93 14.46
CA CYS A 78 11.57 10.05 14.48
C CYS A 78 10.26 10.83 14.35
N ASP A 79 9.18 10.11 14.03
CA ASP A 79 7.81 10.59 14.18
C ASP A 79 7.11 9.75 15.25
N THR A 80 6.32 10.40 16.09
CA THR A 80 5.48 9.72 17.09
C THR A 80 4.06 9.61 16.57
N TYR A 81 3.41 8.48 16.86
CA TYR A 81 2.07 8.12 16.47
C TYR A 81 1.26 7.89 17.74
N GLN A 82 0.39 8.84 18.08
CA GLN A 82 -0.43 8.79 19.30
C GLN A 82 -1.78 8.16 19.02
N LYS A 83 -2.23 7.29 19.92
CA LYS A 83 -3.51 6.61 19.76
C LYS A 83 -4.68 7.59 19.90
N GLY A 84 -5.56 7.55 18.91
CA GLY A 84 -6.85 8.22 18.88
C GLY A 84 -7.97 7.22 18.59
N PRO A 85 -9.17 7.71 18.26
CA PRO A 85 -10.30 6.86 17.89
C PRO A 85 -10.01 6.04 16.63
N PHE A 86 -10.46 4.79 16.59
CA PHE A 86 -10.34 3.90 15.44
C PHE A 86 -11.66 3.75 14.68
N ASN A 87 -11.60 3.55 13.36
CA ASN A 87 -12.79 3.26 12.56
C ASN A 87 -12.74 1.85 11.96
N VAL A 88 -13.84 1.12 12.05
CA VAL A 88 -13.97 -0.24 11.55
C VAL A 88 -14.90 -0.27 10.34
N ALA A 89 -14.47 -0.89 9.25
CA ALA A 89 -15.31 -1.21 8.09
C ALA A 89 -15.75 -2.67 8.18
N TYR A 90 -17.05 -2.92 8.20
CA TYR A 90 -17.62 -4.25 8.13
C TYR A 90 -18.23 -4.43 6.74
N LEU A 91 -17.70 -5.37 5.94
CA LEU A 91 -17.93 -5.38 4.50
C LEU A 91 -18.13 -6.78 3.93
N ASP A 92 -19.03 -6.84 2.96
CA ASP A 92 -19.36 -8.04 2.22
C ASP A 92 -18.75 -8.00 0.82
N PRO A 93 -17.83 -8.92 0.48
CA PRO A 93 -17.14 -8.92 -0.81
C PRO A 93 -18.07 -9.22 -2.00
N ARG A 94 -19.33 -9.62 -1.78
CA ARG A 94 -20.35 -9.73 -2.83
C ARG A 94 -20.68 -8.37 -3.44
N HIS A 95 -20.60 -7.32 -2.64
CA HIS A 95 -21.04 -5.98 -3.02
C HIS A 95 -19.87 -5.05 -3.31
N VAL A 96 -18.84 -5.09 -2.46
CA VAL A 96 -17.70 -4.16 -2.55
C VAL A 96 -16.39 -4.92 -2.31
N PRO A 97 -15.37 -4.77 -3.18
CA PRO A 97 -14.06 -5.38 -2.98
C PRO A 97 -13.42 -4.94 -1.66
N LEU A 98 -12.72 -5.84 -0.97
CA LEU A 98 -12.05 -5.56 0.31
C LEU A 98 -11.10 -4.35 0.22
N ARG A 99 -10.35 -4.25 -0.89
CA ARG A 99 -9.47 -3.10 -1.21
C ARG A 99 -10.14 -1.74 -1.10
N HIS A 100 -11.46 -1.64 -1.28
CA HIS A 100 -12.20 -0.39 -1.19
C HIS A 100 -11.98 0.32 0.15
N VAL A 101 -11.81 -0.42 1.25
CA VAL A 101 -11.55 0.15 2.59
C VAL A 101 -10.36 1.11 2.58
N GLY A 102 -9.28 0.72 1.88
CA GLY A 102 -8.08 1.54 1.77
C GLY A 102 -8.25 2.77 0.87
N THR A 103 -9.35 2.87 0.11
CA THR A 103 -9.61 4.00 -0.80
C THR A 103 -10.21 5.20 -0.08
N VAL A 104 -10.89 4.96 1.04
CA VAL A 104 -11.50 6.03 1.83
C VAL A 104 -10.40 6.70 2.67
N ARG A 105 -10.05 7.94 2.30
CA ARG A 105 -8.95 8.71 2.90
C ARG A 105 -9.46 9.98 3.52
N LEU A 106 -8.79 10.43 4.57
CA LEU A 106 -8.99 11.78 5.06
C LEU A 106 -8.54 12.79 4.00
N HIS A 107 -9.29 13.88 3.83
CA HIS A 107 -9.05 14.84 2.76
C HIS A 107 -7.74 15.62 2.89
N ASP A 108 -7.34 16.01 4.11
CA ASP A 108 -6.24 16.97 4.28
C ASP A 108 -4.86 16.29 4.40
N ASP A 109 -4.80 15.08 4.95
CA ASP A 109 -3.55 14.34 5.19
C ASP A 109 -3.45 13.00 4.44
N HIS A 110 -4.48 12.64 3.66
CA HIS A 110 -4.58 11.43 2.84
C HIS A 110 -4.36 10.09 3.56
N ARG A 111 -4.40 10.07 4.90
CA ARG A 111 -4.28 8.81 5.65
C ARG A 111 -5.57 7.99 5.57
N PRO A 112 -5.51 6.65 5.70
CA PRO A 112 -6.71 5.81 5.76
C PRO A 112 -7.72 6.30 6.79
N PHE A 113 -9.00 6.36 6.38
CA PHE A 113 -10.09 6.62 7.31
C PHE A 113 -10.34 5.43 8.24
N PHE A 114 -10.41 4.23 7.64
CA PHE A 114 -10.59 2.97 8.35
C PHE A 114 -9.26 2.41 8.84
N ASP A 115 -9.31 1.80 10.02
CA ASP A 115 -8.19 1.17 10.72
C ASP A 115 -8.29 -0.35 10.76
N ILE A 116 -9.53 -0.86 10.73
CA ILE A 116 -9.84 -2.28 10.74
C ILE A 116 -10.83 -2.56 9.60
N ALA A 117 -10.56 -3.59 8.81
CA ALA A 117 -11.46 -4.16 7.82
C ALA A 117 -11.90 -5.55 8.30
N CYS A 118 -13.21 -5.76 8.47
CA CYS A 118 -13.80 -7.05 8.81
C CYS A 118 -14.45 -7.62 7.57
N LEU A 119 -13.88 -8.71 7.04
CA LEU A 119 -14.42 -9.42 5.89
C LEU A 119 -15.59 -10.31 6.35
N PHE A 120 -16.80 -9.90 5.99
CA PHE A 120 -18.05 -10.54 6.40
C PHE A 120 -18.63 -11.41 5.26
N ALA A 121 -18.79 -12.71 5.42
CA ALA A 121 -18.24 -13.57 6.49
C ALA A 121 -17.98 -14.98 5.96
N VAL A 122 -17.20 -15.74 6.70
CA VAL A 122 -17.10 -17.20 6.53
C VAL A 122 -18.14 -17.90 7.40
N ASN A 123 -18.78 -18.94 6.86
CA ASN A 123 -19.87 -19.66 7.53
C ASN A 123 -19.37 -20.91 8.27
N MET A 124 -19.97 -21.20 9.42
CA MET A 124 -19.74 -22.44 10.18
C MET A 124 -20.71 -23.54 9.75
N HIS A 125 -20.18 -24.64 9.22
CA HIS A 125 -20.94 -25.84 8.83
C HIS A 125 -20.62 -27.02 9.75
N GLY A 126 -21.55 -27.98 9.86
CA GLY A 126 -21.39 -29.18 10.68
C GLY A 126 -22.10 -29.08 12.04
N ASP A 127 -21.46 -29.65 13.05
CA ASP A 127 -21.88 -29.67 14.47
C ASP A 127 -20.70 -29.34 15.39
N ASP A 128 -20.87 -29.40 16.71
CA ASP A 128 -19.84 -29.00 17.67
C ASP A 128 -18.57 -29.88 17.61
N ASP A 129 -18.65 -31.14 17.19
CA ASP A 129 -17.50 -32.03 17.08
C ASP A 129 -16.79 -31.96 15.71
N ASP A 130 -17.47 -31.52 14.65
CA ASP A 130 -16.92 -31.44 13.28
C ASP A 130 -17.23 -30.15 12.53
N VAL A 131 -16.92 -29.01 13.15
CA VAL A 131 -17.03 -27.70 12.49
C VAL A 131 -16.09 -27.59 11.28
N ARG A 132 -16.64 -27.09 10.17
CA ARG A 132 -15.91 -26.72 8.95
C ARG A 132 -16.24 -25.28 8.57
N LEU A 133 -15.26 -24.57 8.02
CA LEU A 133 -15.43 -23.22 7.50
C LEU A 133 -15.82 -23.28 6.02
N ALA A 134 -17.01 -22.78 5.69
CA ALA A 134 -17.53 -22.69 4.34
C ALA A 134 -17.31 -21.27 3.78
N PHE A 135 -16.48 -21.18 2.74
CA PHE A 135 -16.17 -19.94 2.03
C PHE A 135 -17.09 -19.82 0.82
N SER A 136 -17.74 -18.65 0.65
CA SER A 136 -18.43 -18.34 -0.60
C SER A 136 -17.42 -18.07 -1.72
N ASP A 137 -17.83 -18.17 -2.98
CA ASP A 137 -16.98 -17.89 -4.15
C ASP A 137 -16.35 -16.48 -4.09
N HIS A 138 -17.06 -15.49 -3.53
CA HIS A 138 -16.56 -14.12 -3.37
C HIS A 138 -15.49 -14.01 -2.27
N LEU A 139 -15.68 -14.74 -1.17
CA LEU A 139 -14.72 -14.80 -0.08
C LEU A 139 -13.45 -15.53 -0.53
N ASP A 140 -13.62 -16.67 -1.20
CA ASP A 140 -12.53 -17.44 -1.79
C ASP A 140 -11.75 -16.62 -2.82
N HIS A 141 -12.45 -15.92 -3.72
CA HIS A 141 -11.82 -15.00 -4.67
C HIS A 141 -11.00 -13.92 -3.96
N THR A 142 -11.57 -13.25 -2.96
CA THR A 142 -10.88 -12.21 -2.21
C THR A 142 -9.61 -12.76 -1.53
N LEU A 143 -9.69 -13.92 -0.88
CA LEU A 143 -8.60 -14.47 -0.08
C LEU A 143 -7.53 -15.22 -0.88
N ASN A 144 -7.89 -15.90 -1.97
CA ASN A 144 -6.98 -16.75 -2.76
C ASN A 144 -6.55 -16.13 -4.10
N HIS A 145 -7.32 -15.18 -4.63
CA HIS A 145 -7.16 -14.69 -6.00
C HIS A 145 -6.91 -13.18 -6.10
N THR A 146 -6.82 -12.48 -4.96
CA THR A 146 -6.45 -11.06 -4.91
C THR A 146 -5.28 -10.80 -3.96
N ASP A 147 -4.73 -9.58 -4.02
CA ASP A 147 -3.75 -9.06 -3.08
C ASP A 147 -4.37 -8.15 -2.00
N ASP A 148 -5.71 -8.11 -1.88
CA ASP A 148 -6.44 -7.13 -1.08
C ASP A 148 -6.02 -7.11 0.40
N VAL A 149 -5.82 -8.28 1.02
CA VAL A 149 -5.37 -8.38 2.42
C VAL A 149 -4.01 -7.71 2.60
N ALA A 150 -3.01 -8.12 1.81
CA ALA A 150 -1.66 -7.54 1.87
C ALA A 150 -1.66 -6.04 1.53
N VAL A 151 -2.54 -5.63 0.63
CA VAL A 151 -2.72 -4.22 0.25
C VAL A 151 -3.22 -3.39 1.43
N LEU A 152 -4.26 -3.82 2.13
CA LEU A 152 -4.76 -3.09 3.30
C LEU A 152 -3.71 -3.07 4.43
N GLN A 153 -3.02 -4.19 4.64
CA GLN A 153 -1.97 -4.33 5.63
C GLN A 153 -0.76 -3.43 5.38
N GLY A 154 -0.37 -3.24 4.11
CA GLY A 154 0.67 -2.28 3.70
C GLY A 154 0.30 -0.82 3.97
N LEU A 155 -0.99 -0.52 4.08
CA LEU A 155 -1.49 0.80 4.51
C LEU A 155 -1.55 0.96 6.03
N GLY A 156 -1.31 -0.11 6.79
CA GLY A 156 -1.45 -0.15 8.25
C GLY A 156 -2.85 -0.51 8.72
N ILE A 157 -3.73 -0.95 7.81
CA ILE A 157 -5.10 -1.38 8.12
C ILE A 157 -5.07 -2.84 8.56
N THR A 158 -5.67 -3.11 9.71
CA THR A 158 -5.85 -4.46 10.26
C THR A 158 -6.94 -5.19 9.48
N VAL A 159 -6.70 -6.44 9.08
CA VAL A 159 -7.71 -7.25 8.35
C VAL A 159 -8.14 -8.45 9.17
N LEU A 160 -9.44 -8.54 9.46
CA LEU A 160 -10.05 -9.62 10.24
C LEU A 160 -11.02 -10.41 9.37
N LEU A 161 -11.17 -11.70 9.67
CA LEU A 161 -12.23 -12.53 9.10
C LEU A 161 -13.37 -12.68 10.12
N SER A 162 -14.57 -12.24 9.76
CA SER A 162 -15.77 -12.50 10.56
C SER A 162 -16.25 -13.92 10.31
N VAL A 163 -16.56 -14.63 11.40
CA VAL A 163 -16.97 -16.04 11.40
C VAL A 163 -18.36 -16.13 12.01
N VAL A 164 -19.31 -16.64 11.25
CA VAL A 164 -20.74 -16.63 11.59
C VAL A 164 -21.38 -18.01 11.41
N GLY A 165 -22.46 -18.30 12.15
CA GLY A 165 -23.28 -19.49 11.92
C GLY A 165 -23.99 -19.49 10.56
N ASP A 166 -24.56 -20.63 10.18
CA ASP A 166 -25.28 -20.78 8.89
C ASP A 166 -26.53 -21.65 8.98
N TRP A 167 -27.40 -21.31 9.92
CA TRP A 167 -28.69 -21.96 10.20
C TRP A 167 -28.57 -23.48 10.49
N GLY A 168 -27.35 -23.92 10.83
CA GLY A 168 -26.97 -25.28 11.16
C GLY A 168 -26.71 -25.47 12.66
N ASP A 169 -26.16 -26.64 13.01
CA ASP A 169 -25.91 -27.03 14.41
C ASP A 169 -24.55 -26.55 14.93
N ALA A 170 -23.58 -26.29 14.05
CA ALA A 170 -22.33 -25.61 14.37
C ALA A 170 -22.57 -24.13 14.71
N GLY A 171 -21.90 -23.64 15.75
CA GLY A 171 -22.00 -22.25 16.21
C GLY A 171 -21.05 -21.92 17.35
N TRP A 172 -20.77 -20.63 17.55
CA TRP A 172 -19.86 -20.18 18.61
C TRP A 172 -20.30 -20.60 20.01
N SER A 173 -21.61 -20.61 20.25
CA SER A 173 -22.20 -21.05 21.51
C SER A 173 -22.49 -22.56 21.59
N LYS A 174 -21.92 -23.42 20.74
CA LYS A 174 -22.33 -24.84 20.65
C LYS A 174 -21.39 -25.86 21.29
N PHE A 175 -20.14 -25.50 21.58
CA PHE A 175 -19.15 -26.45 22.07
C PHE A 175 -19.42 -26.91 23.51
N THR A 176 -19.55 -28.22 23.68
CA THR A 176 -19.79 -28.85 24.99
C THR A 176 -18.55 -29.48 25.62
N THR A 177 -17.48 -29.68 24.85
CA THR A 177 -16.21 -30.28 25.30
C THR A 177 -15.01 -29.38 24.98
N GLN A 178 -13.94 -29.52 25.77
CA GLN A 178 -12.70 -28.74 25.55
C GLN A 178 -12.00 -29.20 24.27
N GLU A 179 -12.04 -30.49 23.99
CA GLU A 179 -11.42 -31.09 22.81
C GLU A 179 -12.04 -30.53 21.52
N ALA A 180 -13.36 -30.42 21.46
CA ALA A 180 -14.08 -29.84 20.33
C ALA A 180 -13.78 -28.34 20.18
N ALA A 181 -13.83 -27.58 21.27
CA ALA A 181 -13.49 -26.16 21.27
C ALA A 181 -12.03 -25.91 20.84
N GLU A 182 -11.09 -26.76 21.28
CA GLU A 182 -9.68 -26.67 20.88
C GLU A 182 -9.47 -27.04 19.41
N LYS A 183 -10.21 -28.04 18.89
CA LYS A 183 -10.20 -28.39 17.46
C LYS A 183 -10.66 -27.21 16.60
N PHE A 184 -11.76 -26.56 16.98
CA PHE A 184 -12.24 -25.38 16.28
C PHE A 184 -11.28 -24.18 16.40
N ALA A 185 -10.72 -23.94 17.60
CA ALA A 185 -9.72 -22.89 17.80
C ALA A 185 -8.48 -23.09 16.90
N ARG A 186 -8.02 -24.34 16.72
CA ARG A 186 -6.94 -24.66 15.77
C ARG A 186 -7.34 -24.37 14.33
N LEU A 187 -8.55 -24.75 13.91
CA LEU A 187 -9.06 -24.44 12.57
C LEU A 187 -9.05 -22.92 12.29
N LEU A 188 -9.45 -22.11 13.26
CA LEU A 188 -9.45 -20.64 13.14
C LEU A 188 -8.02 -20.07 13.04
N VAL A 189 -7.11 -20.51 13.90
CA VAL A 189 -5.70 -20.08 13.86
C VAL A 189 -5.02 -20.49 12.56
N ASP A 190 -5.24 -21.72 12.10
CA ASP A 190 -4.72 -22.21 10.82
C ASP A 190 -5.27 -21.39 9.64
N THR A 191 -6.54 -20.98 9.71
CA THR A 191 -7.18 -20.12 8.70
C THR A 191 -6.56 -18.72 8.68
N VAL A 192 -6.37 -18.10 9.85
CA VAL A 192 -5.68 -16.80 9.98
C VAL A 192 -4.28 -16.88 9.38
N ASN A 193 -3.52 -17.93 9.71
CA ASN A 193 -2.17 -18.13 9.20
C ASN A 193 -2.14 -18.39 7.69
N LYS A 194 -3.08 -19.20 7.17
CA LYS A 194 -3.18 -19.51 5.73
C LYS A 194 -3.35 -18.27 4.88
N TYR A 195 -4.21 -17.35 5.33
CA TYR A 195 -4.57 -16.15 4.55
C TYR A 195 -3.83 -14.88 5.00
N GLY A 196 -2.90 -14.98 5.97
CA GLY A 196 -2.12 -13.85 6.45
C GLY A 196 -2.96 -12.76 7.13
N LEU A 197 -4.04 -13.13 7.81
CA LEU A 197 -4.95 -12.20 8.47
C LEU A 197 -4.38 -11.71 9.82
N ASP A 198 -4.89 -10.59 10.33
CA ASP A 198 -4.49 -10.06 11.65
C ASP A 198 -5.31 -10.67 12.80
N GLY A 199 -6.40 -11.37 12.50
CA GLY A 199 -7.24 -12.01 13.50
C GLY A 199 -8.63 -12.42 12.99
N ILE A 200 -9.52 -12.64 13.93
CA ILE A 200 -10.92 -13.03 13.69
C ILE A 200 -11.89 -12.09 14.39
N ASP A 201 -13.10 -12.03 13.86
CA ASP A 201 -14.26 -11.43 14.50
C ASP A 201 -15.32 -12.51 14.79
N VAL A 202 -15.81 -12.52 16.03
CA VAL A 202 -16.81 -13.45 16.53
C VAL A 202 -18.20 -12.88 16.27
N ASP A 203 -18.94 -13.51 15.36
CA ASP A 203 -20.33 -13.20 15.06
C ASP A 203 -21.21 -14.41 15.46
N ASP A 204 -21.75 -14.38 16.69
CA ASP A 204 -22.53 -15.50 17.25
C ASP A 204 -24.01 -15.40 16.87
N GLU A 205 -24.25 -15.34 15.56
CA GLU A 205 -25.59 -15.31 14.97
C GLU A 205 -25.86 -16.56 14.12
N TYR A 206 -27.15 -16.77 13.82
CA TYR A 206 -27.65 -17.76 12.86
C TYR A 206 -27.35 -19.23 13.16
N SER A 207 -26.98 -19.62 14.37
CA SER A 207 -26.88 -21.05 14.75
C SER A 207 -28.21 -21.58 15.33
N LYS A 208 -28.55 -22.85 15.12
CA LYS A 208 -29.83 -23.43 15.60
C LYS A 208 -29.86 -23.66 17.10
N GLY A 209 -30.93 -23.19 17.76
CA GLY A 209 -31.23 -23.49 19.16
C GLY A 209 -30.35 -22.74 20.17
N PHE A 210 -30.61 -22.93 21.47
CA PHE A 210 -29.83 -22.30 22.52
C PHE A 210 -28.45 -22.96 22.68
N GLY A 211 -27.44 -22.18 23.03
CA GLY A 211 -26.07 -22.62 23.21
C GLY A 211 -25.60 -22.57 24.67
N SER A 212 -24.39 -23.06 24.92
CA SER A 212 -23.67 -22.92 26.19
C SER A 212 -23.01 -21.54 26.25
N HIS A 213 -23.26 -20.78 27.32
CA HIS A 213 -22.61 -19.49 27.55
C HIS A 213 -21.09 -19.61 27.76
N ASP A 214 -20.62 -20.78 28.20
CA ASP A 214 -19.19 -21.04 28.40
C ASP A 214 -18.45 -21.27 27.08
N SER A 215 -19.17 -21.66 26.01
CA SER A 215 -18.58 -22.10 24.75
C SER A 215 -17.74 -21.01 24.06
N PRO A 216 -18.23 -19.77 23.86
CA PRO A 216 -17.39 -18.72 23.25
C PRO A 216 -16.15 -18.39 24.09
N ILE A 217 -16.28 -18.39 25.42
CA ILE A 217 -15.14 -18.14 26.34
C ILE A 217 -14.13 -19.29 26.23
N MET A 218 -14.60 -20.52 26.13
CA MET A 218 -13.77 -21.72 25.97
C MET A 218 -12.99 -21.68 24.66
N VAL A 219 -13.66 -21.48 23.52
CA VAL A 219 -13.02 -21.41 22.20
C VAL A 219 -11.99 -20.29 22.17
N THR A 220 -12.37 -19.07 22.56
CA THR A 220 -11.45 -17.91 22.55
C THR A 220 -10.28 -18.10 23.52
N SER A 221 -10.48 -18.79 24.64
CA SER A 221 -9.40 -19.20 25.55
C SER A 221 -8.40 -20.17 24.93
N HIS A 222 -8.86 -21.08 24.07
CA HIS A 222 -7.99 -21.97 23.30
C HIS A 222 -7.26 -21.22 22.19
N ILE A 223 -7.93 -20.27 21.51
CA ILE A 223 -7.27 -19.38 20.54
C ILE A 223 -6.12 -18.62 21.21
N ARG A 224 -6.35 -17.99 22.37
CA ARG A 224 -5.30 -17.27 23.12
C ARG A 224 -4.12 -18.17 23.53
N LYS A 225 -4.35 -19.46 23.75
CA LYS A 225 -3.29 -20.44 24.04
C LYS A 225 -2.45 -20.76 22.79
N LEU A 226 -3.09 -20.85 21.63
CA LEU A 226 -2.46 -21.22 20.36
C LEU A 226 -1.76 -20.02 19.69
N ALA A 227 -2.38 -18.85 19.76
CA ALA A 227 -1.96 -17.63 19.11
C ALA A 227 -2.30 -16.42 20.02
N PRO A 228 -1.45 -16.10 21.01
CA PRO A 228 -1.75 -15.04 21.98
C PRO A 228 -1.90 -13.66 21.34
N ASP A 229 -1.17 -13.40 20.26
CA ASP A 229 -1.00 -12.07 19.67
C ASP A 229 -2.00 -11.73 18.55
N ILE A 230 -2.88 -12.65 18.14
CA ILE A 230 -3.87 -12.34 17.10
C ILE A 230 -5.02 -11.52 17.66
N ILE A 231 -5.69 -10.73 16.83
CA ILE A 231 -6.87 -9.98 17.26
C ILE A 231 -8.05 -10.93 17.37
N ILE A 232 -8.76 -10.88 18.49
CA ILE A 232 -10.08 -11.50 18.65
C ILE A 232 -11.04 -10.35 18.89
N ALA A 233 -11.81 -10.01 17.88
CA ALA A 233 -12.89 -9.05 17.99
C ALA A 233 -14.23 -9.75 18.09
N LYS A 234 -15.28 -8.98 18.39
CA LYS A 234 -16.64 -9.48 18.48
C LYS A 234 -17.65 -8.44 18.00
N ALA A 235 -18.56 -8.88 17.13
CA ALA A 235 -19.85 -8.23 16.94
C ALA A 235 -20.68 -8.40 18.23
N LEU A 236 -20.91 -7.30 18.93
CA LEU A 236 -21.68 -7.23 20.17
C LEU A 236 -23.12 -6.83 19.85
N PHE A 237 -24.09 -7.53 20.45
CA PHE A 237 -25.50 -7.26 20.17
C PHE A 237 -26.38 -7.48 21.39
N HIS A 238 -26.97 -8.67 21.52
CA HIS A 238 -27.81 -9.09 22.66
C HIS A 238 -27.14 -10.23 23.43
N ASP A 239 -25.85 -10.05 23.70
CA ASP A 239 -24.95 -11.06 24.24
C ASP A 239 -24.18 -10.57 25.48
N ASP A 240 -24.72 -9.57 26.17
CA ASP A 240 -24.24 -9.08 27.47
C ASP A 240 -24.20 -10.17 28.54
N TYR A 241 -25.03 -11.20 28.40
CA TYR A 241 -24.96 -12.38 29.26
C TYR A 241 -23.57 -13.05 29.21
N LEU A 242 -22.87 -13.09 28.07
CA LEU A 242 -21.52 -13.67 27.96
C LEU A 242 -20.50 -12.97 28.87
N PHE A 243 -20.73 -11.69 29.17
CA PHE A 243 -19.89 -10.90 30.05
C PHE A 243 -20.23 -11.10 31.53
N GLN A 244 -21.15 -11.99 31.87
CA GLN A 244 -21.49 -12.36 33.25
C GLN A 244 -21.06 -13.79 33.60
N HIS A 245 -20.47 -14.52 32.64
CA HIS A 245 -20.03 -15.90 32.79
C HIS A 245 -18.50 -16.04 32.82
N THR A 246 -18.04 -17.16 33.35
CA THR A 246 -16.63 -17.54 33.36
C THR A 246 -16.46 -18.99 33.01
N TRP A 247 -15.42 -19.30 32.24
CA TRP A 247 -14.97 -20.66 32.01
C TRP A 247 -13.55 -20.81 32.55
N ASN A 248 -13.33 -21.74 33.49
CA ASN A 248 -12.04 -21.95 34.16
C ASN A 248 -11.41 -20.64 34.71
N GLY A 249 -12.24 -19.75 35.27
CA GLY A 249 -11.82 -18.45 35.81
C GLY A 249 -11.48 -17.40 34.76
N LYS A 250 -11.63 -17.69 33.47
CA LYS A 250 -11.47 -16.74 32.37
C LYS A 250 -12.81 -16.11 32.01
N THR A 251 -12.79 -14.84 31.65
CA THR A 251 -13.97 -14.07 31.22
C THR A 251 -13.90 -13.75 29.73
N MET A 252 -15.05 -13.46 29.11
CA MET A 252 -15.09 -13.01 27.72
C MET A 252 -14.28 -11.71 27.52
N ALA A 253 -14.42 -10.75 28.45
CA ALA A 253 -13.69 -9.48 28.40
C ALA A 253 -12.16 -9.64 28.38
N GLN A 254 -11.61 -10.66 29.06
CA GLN A 254 -10.18 -10.97 29.02
C GLN A 254 -9.74 -11.60 27.71
N GLN A 255 -10.64 -12.31 27.01
CA GLN A 255 -10.30 -12.97 25.76
C GLN A 255 -10.37 -12.02 24.56
N LEU A 256 -11.19 -10.97 24.61
CA LEU A 256 -11.38 -10.03 23.51
C LEU A 256 -10.33 -8.92 23.45
N THR A 257 -9.86 -8.63 22.25
CA THR A 257 -9.08 -7.43 21.94
C THR A 257 -9.99 -6.22 21.76
N TYR A 258 -11.06 -6.38 20.98
CA TYR A 258 -12.02 -5.34 20.64
C TYR A 258 -13.45 -5.87 20.65
N GLY A 259 -14.42 -4.96 20.67
CA GLY A 259 -15.81 -5.26 20.35
C GLY A 259 -16.49 -4.07 19.69
N TRP A 260 -17.46 -4.33 18.84
CA TRP A 260 -18.28 -3.28 18.22
C TRP A 260 -19.75 -3.63 18.37
N GLU A 261 -20.50 -2.68 18.89
CA GLU A 261 -21.92 -2.87 19.16
C GLU A 261 -22.74 -2.56 17.90
N MET A 262 -23.57 -3.51 17.48
CA MET A 262 -24.33 -3.47 16.23
C MET A 262 -25.61 -2.60 16.37
N ALA A 263 -25.45 -1.34 16.78
CA ALA A 263 -26.52 -0.41 17.17
C ALA A 263 -27.41 0.10 16.02
N TYR A 264 -27.16 -0.34 14.78
CA TYR A 264 -27.66 0.24 13.53
C TYR A 264 -29.18 0.44 13.47
N PHE A 265 -29.93 -0.43 14.15
CA PHE A 265 -31.40 -0.44 14.13
C PHE A 265 -32.03 0.11 15.43
N ASN A 266 -31.23 0.67 16.34
CA ASN A 266 -31.70 1.02 17.68
C ASN A 266 -31.38 2.49 18.08
N PRO A 267 -32.39 3.28 18.51
CA PRO A 267 -32.19 4.66 18.95
C PRO A 267 -31.38 4.81 20.25
N SER A 268 -31.06 3.71 20.94
CA SER A 268 -30.40 3.73 22.26
C SER A 268 -28.92 4.13 22.21
N GLY A 269 -28.30 4.15 21.02
CA GLY A 269 -26.95 4.67 20.78
C GLY A 269 -25.91 4.18 21.80
N LEU A 270 -25.21 5.11 22.44
CA LEU A 270 -24.13 4.83 23.39
C LEU A 270 -24.53 3.94 24.57
N SER A 271 -25.81 3.97 25.01
CA SER A 271 -26.25 3.16 26.15
C SER A 271 -26.13 1.66 25.90
N ARG A 272 -26.07 1.22 24.64
CA ARG A 272 -25.84 -0.18 24.26
C ARG A 272 -24.44 -0.70 24.61
N LEU A 273 -23.49 0.19 24.94
CA LEU A 273 -22.15 -0.20 25.38
C LEU A 273 -22.03 -0.40 26.90
N LYS A 274 -23.01 0.06 27.68
CA LYS A 274 -23.03 -0.12 29.16
C LYS A 274 -23.05 -1.59 29.60
N PRO A 275 -23.79 -2.49 28.94
CA PRO A 275 -23.81 -3.92 29.27
C PRO A 275 -22.44 -4.60 29.20
N TYR A 276 -21.47 -4.01 28.49
CA TYR A 276 -20.13 -4.56 28.33
C TYR A 276 -19.07 -3.85 29.18
N THR A 277 -19.39 -2.70 29.77
CA THR A 277 -18.41 -1.82 30.43
C THR A 277 -18.73 -1.49 31.88
N GLU A 278 -20.01 -1.39 32.23
CA GLU A 278 -20.46 -0.88 33.53
C GLU A 278 -21.34 -1.91 34.26
N ASP A 279 -22.25 -2.56 33.54
CA ASP A 279 -23.22 -3.49 34.13
C ASP A 279 -22.64 -4.82 34.62
N PRO A 280 -21.57 -5.41 34.03
CA PRO A 280 -21.02 -6.67 34.52
C PRO A 280 -20.58 -6.55 36.00
N PRO A 281 -20.85 -7.57 36.83
CA PRO A 281 -20.75 -7.45 38.28
C PRO A 281 -19.30 -7.25 38.75
N GLU A 282 -18.35 -7.93 38.12
CA GLU A 282 -16.94 -7.91 38.51
C GLU A 282 -16.08 -7.08 37.54
N PRO A 283 -15.08 -6.32 38.01
CA PRO A 283 -14.19 -5.56 37.13
C PRO A 283 -13.50 -6.39 36.05
N ALA A 284 -13.15 -7.64 36.34
CA ALA A 284 -12.52 -8.55 35.38
C ALA A 284 -13.45 -9.00 34.23
N MET A 285 -14.75 -8.75 34.36
CA MET A 285 -15.77 -9.03 33.35
C MET A 285 -16.09 -7.83 32.46
N ARG A 286 -15.53 -6.65 32.77
CA ARG A 286 -15.80 -5.41 32.06
C ARG A 286 -14.75 -5.18 30.97
N MET A 287 -15.21 -4.86 29.76
CA MET A 287 -14.37 -4.31 28.71
C MET A 287 -13.99 -2.87 29.05
N GLN A 288 -12.78 -2.47 28.65
CA GLN A 288 -12.34 -1.09 28.75
C GLN A 288 -12.96 -0.28 27.60
N LYS A 289 -13.43 0.95 27.89
CA LYS A 289 -14.14 1.79 26.91
C LYS A 289 -13.38 1.99 25.59
N HIS A 290 -12.06 2.22 25.66
CA HIS A 290 -11.21 2.42 24.49
C HIS A 290 -11.07 1.19 23.57
N ARG A 291 -11.58 0.02 23.98
CA ARG A 291 -11.62 -1.22 23.18
C ARG A 291 -12.94 -1.41 22.44
N LEU A 292 -13.92 -0.53 22.68
CA LEU A 292 -15.26 -0.68 22.16
C LEU A 292 -15.61 0.40 21.15
N ALA A 293 -16.24 0.01 20.05
CA ALA A 293 -16.80 0.91 19.06
C ALA A 293 -18.33 0.79 18.98
N LEU A 294 -18.98 1.85 18.49
CA LEU A 294 -20.41 1.87 18.23
C LEU A 294 -20.70 1.79 16.73
N GLY A 295 -21.62 0.91 16.37
CA GLY A 295 -22.06 0.67 15.01
C GLY A 295 -23.00 1.75 14.46
N VAL A 296 -22.69 2.26 13.26
CA VAL A 296 -23.62 2.97 12.37
C VAL A 296 -23.80 2.35 10.97
N HIS A 297 -25.01 2.45 10.41
CA HIS A 297 -25.37 1.88 9.10
C HIS A 297 -25.78 2.99 8.15
N TYR A 298 -25.18 2.98 6.96
CA TYR A 298 -25.53 3.96 5.94
C TYR A 298 -26.92 3.70 5.36
N GLY A 299 -27.78 4.71 5.36
CA GLY A 299 -29.13 4.62 4.78
C GLY A 299 -30.23 4.20 5.76
N GLU A 300 -29.87 3.62 6.92
CA GLU A 300 -30.83 3.22 7.97
C GLU A 300 -30.92 4.26 9.09
N GLN A 301 -29.85 5.00 9.37
CA GLN A 301 -29.80 6.06 10.39
C GLN A 301 -29.73 7.45 9.76
N SER A 302 -30.32 8.45 10.43
CA SER A 302 -30.20 9.85 10.03
C SER A 302 -28.78 10.39 10.27
N ASN A 303 -28.36 11.36 9.46
CA ASN A 303 -27.05 12.01 9.61
C ASN A 303 -26.85 12.58 11.03
N ASP A 304 -27.88 13.26 11.58
CA ASP A 304 -27.85 13.82 12.94
C ASP A 304 -27.61 12.74 14.01
N ALA A 305 -28.17 11.54 13.83
CA ALA A 305 -27.96 10.43 14.74
C ALA A 305 -26.50 9.94 14.69
N VAL A 306 -25.93 9.77 13.50
CA VAL A 306 -24.52 9.37 13.30
C VAL A 306 -23.58 10.40 13.93
N GLU A 307 -23.82 11.70 13.69
CA GLU A 307 -22.99 12.78 14.26
C GLU A 307 -23.09 12.83 15.78
N SER A 308 -24.30 12.72 16.34
CA SER A 308 -24.51 12.69 17.80
C SER A 308 -23.81 11.49 18.44
N GLN A 309 -23.98 10.31 17.86
CA GLN A 309 -23.36 9.08 18.36
C GLN A 309 -21.82 9.15 18.28
N THR A 310 -21.28 9.72 17.20
CA THR A 310 -19.83 9.91 17.06
C THR A 310 -19.29 10.90 18.10
N ARG A 311 -20.04 11.99 18.37
CA ARG A 311 -19.70 12.96 19.41
C ARG A 311 -19.69 12.32 20.80
N ASP A 312 -20.69 11.48 21.09
CA ASP A 312 -20.81 10.79 22.37
C ASP A 312 -19.65 9.81 22.59
N ILE A 313 -19.25 9.07 21.55
CA ILE A 313 -18.08 8.18 21.57
C ILE A 313 -16.80 8.95 21.93
N GLN A 314 -16.59 10.11 21.29
CA GLN A 314 -15.44 10.96 21.55
C GLN A 314 -15.45 11.53 22.99
N GLN A 315 -16.59 12.06 23.45
CA GLN A 315 -16.72 12.66 24.78
C GLN A 315 -16.58 11.65 25.92
N GLN A 316 -17.01 10.41 25.69
CA GLN A 316 -17.00 9.34 26.69
C GLN A 316 -15.75 8.43 26.59
N SER A 317 -14.80 8.80 25.72
CA SER A 317 -13.51 8.10 25.54
C SER A 317 -13.66 6.61 25.18
N TYR A 318 -14.65 6.31 24.33
CA TYR A 318 -14.77 5.00 23.71
C TYR A 318 -13.80 4.86 22.52
N GLY A 319 -13.61 3.64 22.05
CA GLY A 319 -12.61 3.28 21.06
C GLY A 319 -12.85 3.87 19.67
N GLY A 320 -14.11 3.98 19.24
CA GLY A 320 -14.44 4.64 17.97
C GLY A 320 -15.75 4.18 17.34
N MET A 321 -15.79 4.17 16.01
CA MET A 321 -16.99 3.88 15.23
C MET A 321 -16.82 2.63 14.36
N MET A 322 -17.89 1.86 14.18
CA MET A 322 -17.94 0.78 13.20
C MET A 322 -19.01 1.09 12.16
N VAL A 323 -18.68 0.92 10.88
CA VAL A 323 -19.58 1.18 9.76
C VAL A 323 -19.98 -0.14 9.11
N PHE A 324 -21.28 -0.44 9.16
CA PHE A 324 -21.89 -1.54 8.42
C PHE A 324 -22.62 -1.00 7.17
N GLY A 325 -22.87 -1.87 6.19
CA GLY A 325 -23.69 -1.53 5.03
C GLY A 325 -22.93 -0.74 3.95
N LEU A 326 -21.62 -0.97 3.82
CA LEU A 326 -20.82 -0.48 2.69
C LEU A 326 -21.14 -1.27 1.41
N GLU A 327 -22.41 -1.28 0.99
CA GLU A 327 -22.92 -2.07 -0.14
C GLU A 327 -22.66 -1.40 -1.51
N ASP A 328 -22.24 -0.13 -1.51
CA ASP A 328 -21.80 0.60 -2.69
C ASP A 328 -20.61 1.50 -2.32
N ILE A 329 -19.61 1.55 -3.21
CA ILE A 329 -18.47 2.47 -3.16
C ILE A 329 -18.94 3.93 -3.00
N SER A 330 -20.07 4.30 -3.62
CA SER A 330 -20.62 5.66 -3.54
C SER A 330 -21.14 6.01 -2.14
N ASN A 331 -21.51 5.01 -1.34
CA ASN A 331 -22.10 5.15 -0.02
C ASN A 331 -21.08 5.32 1.11
N SER A 332 -19.81 4.97 0.87
CA SER A 332 -18.79 5.05 1.91
C SER A 332 -18.42 6.50 2.26
N THR A 333 -18.35 7.39 1.27
CA THR A 333 -17.87 8.76 1.45
C THR A 333 -18.80 9.62 2.32
N PRO A 334 -20.14 9.59 2.15
CA PRO A 334 -21.04 10.38 2.98
C PRO A 334 -20.95 10.02 4.48
N ILE A 335 -21.14 8.75 4.84
CA ILE A 335 -21.11 8.34 6.25
C ILE A 335 -19.73 8.51 6.89
N ALA A 336 -18.67 8.15 6.16
CA ALA A 336 -17.31 8.35 6.64
C ALA A 336 -16.98 9.84 6.80
N SER A 337 -17.54 10.72 5.97
CA SER A 337 -17.35 12.18 6.13
C SER A 337 -18.05 12.72 7.37
N LEU A 338 -19.24 12.21 7.73
CA LEU A 338 -19.92 12.60 8.98
C LEU A 338 -19.07 12.24 10.20
N ILE A 339 -18.61 10.99 10.25
CA ILE A 339 -17.76 10.48 11.33
C ILE A 339 -16.43 11.25 11.36
N SER A 340 -15.79 11.41 10.21
CA SER A 340 -14.49 12.05 10.08
C SER A 340 -14.53 13.54 10.46
N ASN A 341 -15.57 14.27 10.07
CA ASN A 341 -15.71 15.67 10.48
C ASN A 341 -15.79 15.80 12.00
N GLN A 342 -16.50 14.88 12.66
CA GLN A 342 -16.67 14.91 14.11
C GLN A 342 -15.40 14.47 14.86
N LEU A 343 -14.69 13.45 14.36
CA LEU A 343 -13.49 12.91 15.02
C LEU A 343 -12.21 13.70 14.67
N PHE A 344 -12.08 14.16 13.43
CA PHE A 344 -10.83 14.68 12.86
C PHE A 344 -10.95 16.08 12.25
N GLY A 345 -12.14 16.70 12.24
CA GLY A 345 -12.35 18.05 11.72
C GLY A 345 -12.26 18.19 10.20
N GLN A 346 -12.25 17.08 9.47
CA GLN A 346 -12.07 17.04 8.02
C GLN A 346 -12.94 15.97 7.37
N LYS A 347 -13.28 16.16 6.10
CA LYS A 347 -14.05 15.18 5.31
C LYS A 347 -13.16 14.03 4.87
N VAL A 348 -13.80 13.01 4.28
CA VAL A 348 -13.09 11.99 3.53
C VAL A 348 -13.22 12.21 2.03
N GLU A 349 -12.31 11.62 1.29
CA GLU A 349 -12.32 11.49 -0.16
C GLU A 349 -12.10 10.04 -0.58
N LEU A 350 -12.46 9.73 -1.81
CA LEU A 350 -12.04 8.48 -2.46
C LEU A 350 -10.72 8.73 -3.17
N ASN A 351 -9.65 8.19 -2.60
CA ASN A 351 -8.36 8.08 -3.27
C ASN A 351 -8.18 6.62 -3.69
N ARG A 352 -7.55 6.33 -4.82
CA ARG A 352 -7.33 4.92 -5.18
C ARG A 352 -6.35 4.27 -4.20
N VAL A 353 -6.31 2.95 -4.17
CA VAL A 353 -5.24 2.20 -3.50
C VAL A 353 -4.32 1.61 -4.56
N GLY A 354 -3.01 1.81 -4.37
CA GLY A 354 -1.97 1.35 -5.30
C GLY A 354 -1.72 -0.14 -5.13
N CYS A 355 -0.78 -0.68 -5.90
CA CYS A 355 -0.38 -2.08 -5.76
C CYS A 355 0.27 -2.31 -4.38
N TRP A 356 -0.02 -3.45 -3.73
CA TRP A 356 0.63 -3.95 -2.49
C TRP A 356 0.59 -3.05 -1.25
N GLY A 357 -0.42 -2.19 -1.12
CA GLY A 357 -0.57 -1.39 0.10
C GLY A 357 0.46 -0.27 0.23
N LEU A 358 1.23 -0.06 -0.84
CA LEU A 358 1.88 1.20 -1.07
C LEU A 358 0.77 2.22 -1.34
N PRO A 359 0.76 3.36 -0.65
CA PRO A 359 -0.23 4.40 -0.94
C PRO A 359 -0.18 4.73 -2.43
N MET A 360 -1.35 4.93 -3.05
CA MET A 360 -1.39 5.53 -4.38
C MET A 360 -0.57 6.80 -4.35
N GLY A 361 0.25 6.97 -5.38
CA GLY A 361 1.12 8.13 -5.45
C GLY A 361 2.49 7.93 -4.81
N ALA A 362 2.78 6.77 -4.21
CA ALA A 362 4.15 6.49 -3.78
C ALA A 362 5.11 6.59 -4.98
N LEU A 363 6.22 7.30 -4.80
CA LEU A 363 7.28 7.41 -5.79
C LEU A 363 8.21 6.20 -5.65
N ALA A 364 8.42 5.47 -6.74
CA ALA A 364 9.33 4.34 -6.81
C ALA A 364 10.54 4.69 -7.68
N LEU A 365 11.73 4.54 -7.11
CA LEU A 365 13.02 4.75 -7.78
C LEU A 365 13.78 3.43 -7.78
N ALA A 366 14.03 2.85 -8.95
CA ALA A 366 14.98 1.75 -9.05
C ALA A 366 16.31 2.23 -9.62
N ASN A 367 17.39 1.69 -9.07
CA ASN A 367 18.73 1.99 -9.58
C ASN A 367 19.73 0.86 -9.33
N SER A 368 20.69 0.70 -10.23
CA SER A 368 21.76 -0.30 -10.11
C SER A 368 23.02 0.29 -9.49
N VAL A 369 23.56 -0.39 -8.48
CA VAL A 369 24.70 0.05 -7.67
C VAL A 369 25.75 -1.05 -7.64
N GLU A 370 27.02 -0.68 -7.76
CA GLU A 370 28.13 -1.62 -7.57
C GLU A 370 28.50 -1.71 -6.08
N VAL A 371 28.43 -2.91 -5.51
CA VAL A 371 28.78 -3.20 -4.12
C VAL A 371 29.81 -4.33 -4.13
N SER A 372 31.05 -4.02 -3.76
CA SER A 372 32.16 -5.00 -3.69
C SER A 372 32.41 -5.78 -4.99
N GLY A 373 32.21 -5.15 -6.15
CA GLY A 373 32.36 -5.76 -7.47
C GLY A 373 31.11 -6.48 -8.00
N GLU A 374 30.04 -6.57 -7.20
CA GLU A 374 28.74 -7.08 -7.66
C GLU A 374 27.77 -5.93 -7.95
N SER A 375 27.00 -6.05 -9.04
CA SER A 375 25.90 -5.14 -9.34
C SER A 375 24.63 -5.57 -8.61
N VAL A 376 24.05 -4.67 -7.82
CA VAL A 376 22.80 -4.87 -7.08
C VAL A 376 21.78 -3.82 -7.53
N LEU A 377 20.59 -4.28 -7.95
CA LEU A 377 19.46 -3.40 -8.19
C LEU A 377 18.83 -3.04 -6.83
N TYR A 378 18.58 -1.77 -6.60
CA TYR A 378 17.88 -1.29 -5.40
C TYR A 378 16.55 -0.67 -5.81
N LEU A 379 15.50 -0.90 -5.01
CA LEU A 379 14.25 -0.17 -5.07
C LEU A 379 14.13 0.74 -3.84
N ASN A 380 13.95 2.02 -4.08
CA ASN A 380 13.60 3.01 -3.06
C ASN A 380 12.15 3.42 -3.25
N ILE A 381 11.38 3.45 -2.16
CA ILE A 381 9.96 3.83 -2.17
C ILE A 381 9.77 5.03 -1.25
N ALA A 382 9.15 6.09 -1.77
CA ALA A 382 8.73 7.27 -1.02
C ALA A 382 7.19 7.34 -1.02
N PRO A 383 6.52 6.91 0.06
CA PRO A 383 5.07 6.80 0.12
C PRO A 383 4.30 8.09 -0.22
N ASP A 384 4.87 9.24 0.10
CA ASP A 384 4.31 10.59 -0.04
C ASP A 384 5.18 11.51 -0.91
N GLY A 385 6.20 10.94 -1.58
CA GLY A 385 7.20 11.69 -2.34
C GLY A 385 8.10 12.61 -1.49
N GLN A 386 7.97 12.61 -0.16
CA GLN A 386 8.73 13.48 0.72
C GLN A 386 10.09 12.86 1.10
N ALA A 387 10.11 11.57 1.43
CA ALA A 387 11.33 10.87 1.79
C ALA A 387 11.30 9.42 1.29
N PHE A 388 12.40 8.98 0.68
CA PHE A 388 12.60 7.56 0.39
C PHE A 388 12.93 6.80 1.67
N GLY A 389 12.28 5.65 1.85
CA GLY A 389 12.65 4.68 2.87
C GLY A 389 14.01 4.03 2.61
N ALA A 390 14.39 3.09 3.48
CA ALA A 390 15.60 2.30 3.30
C ALA A 390 15.61 1.59 1.93
N PRO A 391 16.74 1.59 1.20
CA PRO A 391 16.83 0.94 -0.10
C PRO A 391 16.61 -0.57 0.04
N ILE A 392 15.68 -1.10 -0.75
CA ILE A 392 15.36 -2.52 -0.78
C ILE A 392 16.26 -3.17 -1.81
N ALA A 393 17.17 -4.03 -1.37
CA ALA A 393 18.02 -4.80 -2.29
C ALA A 393 17.17 -5.82 -3.05
N VAL A 394 17.28 -5.79 -4.38
CA VAL A 394 16.72 -6.80 -5.27
C VAL A 394 17.68 -7.99 -5.28
N GLN A 395 17.45 -8.95 -4.39
CA GLN A 395 18.16 -10.22 -4.41
C GLN A 395 17.40 -11.22 -5.30
N ALA A 396 17.93 -11.52 -6.48
CA ALA A 396 17.41 -12.62 -7.30
C ALA A 396 17.78 -13.95 -6.62
N ALA A 397 16.80 -14.82 -6.39
CA ALA A 397 16.99 -16.12 -5.74
C ALA A 397 17.80 -17.14 -6.56
N ASN A 398 18.12 -16.82 -7.82
CA ASN A 398 18.91 -17.65 -8.73
C ASN A 398 19.96 -16.80 -9.45
N SER A 399 20.97 -17.43 -10.07
CA SER A 399 22.14 -16.91 -10.79
C SER A 399 21.86 -15.99 -12.00
N ASP A 400 20.69 -15.35 -12.00
CA ASP A 400 20.04 -14.58 -13.04
C ASP A 400 19.85 -13.12 -12.56
N LYS A 401 20.86 -12.59 -11.85
CA LYS A 401 20.87 -11.22 -11.33
C LYS A 401 20.63 -10.23 -12.49
N PRO A 402 19.95 -9.09 -12.28
CA PRO A 402 20.06 -7.96 -13.20
C PRO A 402 21.51 -7.48 -13.19
N GLU A 403 22.36 -8.10 -14.02
CA GLU A 403 23.72 -7.64 -14.26
C GLU A 403 23.63 -6.23 -14.85
N ALA A 404 24.49 -5.33 -14.37
CA ALA A 404 24.55 -3.97 -14.86
C ALA A 404 24.98 -3.95 -16.32
N THR A 405 24.00 -3.97 -17.20
CA THR A 405 24.17 -3.33 -18.49
C THR A 405 24.05 -1.83 -18.23
N GLY A 406 25.01 -1.06 -18.72
CA GLY A 406 24.96 0.40 -18.64
C GLY A 406 23.73 1.04 -19.32
N SER A 407 22.77 0.25 -19.82
CA SER A 407 21.55 0.68 -20.49
C SER A 407 20.43 1.11 -19.55
N GLY A 408 20.31 0.59 -18.32
CA GLY A 408 19.21 0.94 -17.38
C GLY A 408 17.98 0.02 -17.43
N SER A 409 17.04 0.21 -16.51
CA SER A 409 15.83 -0.61 -16.32
C SER A 409 14.51 0.17 -16.51
N ALA A 410 13.38 -0.55 -16.53
CA ALA A 410 12.04 -0.01 -16.39
C ALA A 410 11.27 -0.72 -15.27
N ILE A 411 10.38 0.03 -14.61
CA ILE A 411 9.46 -0.47 -13.59
C ILE A 411 8.04 -0.10 -14.01
N THR A 412 7.10 -1.02 -13.84
CA THR A 412 5.68 -0.78 -14.12
C THR A 412 4.80 -1.49 -13.11
N ALA A 413 3.72 -0.83 -12.66
CA ALA A 413 2.63 -1.48 -11.93
C ALA A 413 1.67 -2.09 -12.96
N PHE A 414 1.51 -3.41 -12.90
CA PHE A 414 0.62 -4.13 -13.81
C PHE A 414 -0.02 -5.32 -13.09
N LYS A 415 -1.36 -5.42 -13.17
CA LYS A 415 -2.18 -6.45 -12.51
C LYS A 415 -1.81 -6.67 -11.03
N GLY A 416 -1.67 -5.58 -10.29
CA GLY A 416 -1.33 -5.66 -8.88
C GLY A 416 0.06 -6.23 -8.61
N ARG A 417 1.03 -6.18 -9.55
CA ARG A 417 2.44 -6.56 -9.34
C ARG A 417 3.36 -5.45 -9.82
N LEU A 418 4.54 -5.34 -9.21
CA LEU A 418 5.62 -4.57 -9.81
C LEU A 418 6.27 -5.44 -10.88
N TRP A 419 6.51 -4.88 -12.05
CA TRP A 419 7.18 -5.54 -13.14
C TRP A 419 8.46 -4.80 -13.45
N PHE A 420 9.55 -5.56 -13.44
CA PHE A 420 10.87 -5.07 -13.82
C PHE A 420 11.19 -5.55 -15.22
N SER A 421 11.61 -4.62 -16.08
CA SER A 421 12.11 -4.93 -17.41
C SER A 421 13.53 -4.38 -17.58
N TRP A 422 14.47 -5.18 -18.07
CA TRP A 422 15.85 -4.75 -18.30
C TRP A 422 16.50 -5.54 -19.43
N ILE A 423 17.49 -4.95 -20.08
CA ILE A 423 18.36 -5.68 -21.00
C ILE A 423 19.55 -6.20 -20.21
N GLY A 424 19.85 -7.50 -20.27
CA GLY A 424 20.92 -8.13 -19.48
C GLY A 424 21.68 -9.19 -20.28
N PRO A 425 22.97 -9.43 -20.00
CA PRO A 425 23.70 -10.54 -20.62
C PRO A 425 23.09 -11.89 -20.22
N LYS A 426 23.27 -12.90 -21.08
CA LYS A 426 22.82 -14.28 -20.81
C LYS A 426 23.57 -14.93 -19.64
N THR A 427 24.86 -14.61 -19.54
CA THR A 427 25.80 -15.00 -18.50
C THR A 427 26.89 -13.93 -18.43
N GLU A 428 27.53 -13.78 -17.27
CA GLU A 428 28.67 -12.88 -17.09
C GLU A 428 29.72 -13.06 -18.21
N GLY A 429 30.09 -11.95 -18.87
CA GLY A 429 31.06 -11.95 -19.97
C GLY A 429 30.54 -12.35 -21.35
N ALA A 430 29.23 -12.60 -21.53
CA ALA A 430 28.67 -12.95 -22.84
C ALA A 430 28.58 -11.76 -23.82
N ASP A 431 28.83 -12.03 -25.10
CA ASP A 431 28.68 -11.06 -26.21
C ASP A 431 27.22 -10.83 -26.64
N ARG A 432 26.28 -11.48 -25.95
CA ARG A 432 24.83 -11.47 -26.23
C ARG A 432 24.05 -10.98 -25.02
N SER A 433 22.93 -10.32 -25.28
CA SER A 433 22.01 -9.77 -24.29
C SER A 433 20.57 -10.19 -24.59
N HIS A 434 19.72 -10.18 -23.56
CA HIS A 434 18.30 -10.49 -23.65
C HIS A 434 17.47 -9.41 -23.00
N LEU A 435 16.25 -9.22 -23.49
CA LEU A 435 15.21 -8.52 -22.74
C LEU A 435 14.70 -9.46 -21.65
N ASN A 436 14.80 -9.02 -20.40
CA ASN A 436 14.28 -9.73 -19.25
C ASN A 436 13.06 -8.99 -18.73
N VAL A 437 12.00 -9.73 -18.39
CA VAL A 437 10.80 -9.19 -17.77
C VAL A 437 10.42 -10.09 -16.59
N CYS A 438 10.29 -9.50 -15.40
CA CYS A 438 10.08 -10.26 -14.18
C CYS A 438 9.06 -9.58 -13.27
N PRO A 439 8.02 -10.29 -12.80
CA PRO A 439 7.16 -9.79 -11.75
C PRO A 439 7.88 -9.84 -10.40
N ALA A 440 7.57 -8.88 -9.54
CA ALA A 440 7.99 -8.84 -8.16
C ALA A 440 6.78 -8.59 -7.26
N THR A 441 6.75 -9.31 -6.15
CA THR A 441 5.80 -9.13 -5.06
C THR A 441 6.53 -8.42 -3.92
N PHE A 442 5.94 -7.34 -3.40
CA PHE A 442 6.48 -6.65 -2.24
C PHE A 442 5.84 -7.19 -0.96
N ASP A 443 6.65 -7.64 -0.01
CA ASP A 443 6.25 -7.96 1.36
C ASP A 443 6.39 -6.67 2.20
N PRO A 444 5.30 -5.97 2.50
CA PRO A 444 5.35 -4.72 3.24
C PRO A 444 5.78 -4.91 4.69
N GLU A 445 5.62 -6.12 5.26
CA GLU A 445 6.00 -6.41 6.65
C GLU A 445 7.50 -6.56 6.79
N LYS A 446 8.16 -7.14 5.79
CA LYS A 446 9.61 -7.34 5.76
C LYS A 446 10.36 -6.27 4.98
N GLN A 447 9.65 -5.35 4.32
CA GLN A 447 10.22 -4.40 3.37
C GLN A 447 11.08 -5.12 2.31
N GLN A 448 10.59 -6.25 1.81
CA GLN A 448 11.36 -7.13 0.93
C GLN A 448 10.63 -7.36 -0.39
N LEU A 449 11.36 -7.35 -1.50
CA LEU A 449 10.84 -7.79 -2.80
C LEU A 449 11.15 -9.27 -3.01
N THR A 450 10.13 -10.04 -3.36
CA THR A 450 10.27 -11.41 -3.84
C THR A 450 10.00 -11.43 -5.34
N PHE A 451 10.97 -11.85 -6.12
CA PHE A 451 10.85 -11.96 -7.57
C PHE A 451 10.17 -13.28 -7.93
N GLY A 452 9.20 -13.21 -8.84
CA GLY A 452 8.61 -14.39 -9.46
C GLY A 452 9.43 -14.88 -10.65
N ASP A 453 8.83 -15.73 -11.47
CA ASP A 453 9.51 -16.32 -12.61
C ASP A 453 9.90 -15.27 -13.66
N LYS A 454 11.21 -15.14 -13.90
CA LYS A 454 11.78 -14.30 -14.97
C LYS A 454 11.40 -14.85 -16.34
N LYS A 455 10.92 -13.99 -17.22
CA LYS A 455 10.75 -14.27 -18.65
C LYS A 455 11.88 -13.61 -19.43
N VAL A 456 12.40 -14.32 -20.43
CA VAL A 456 13.53 -13.91 -21.26
C VAL A 456 13.06 -13.87 -22.70
N PHE A 457 13.28 -12.74 -23.37
CA PHE A 457 12.90 -12.47 -24.74
C PHE A 457 14.11 -11.97 -25.52
N ASP A 458 14.15 -12.31 -26.81
CA ASP A 458 15.08 -11.85 -27.84
C ASP A 458 16.57 -12.12 -27.59
N ASP A 459 17.28 -12.60 -28.60
CA ASP A 459 18.73 -12.84 -28.53
C ASP A 459 19.48 -11.70 -29.25
N LEU A 460 19.81 -10.66 -28.49
CA LEU A 460 20.32 -9.37 -28.96
C LEU A 460 21.86 -9.35 -28.91
N PRO A 461 22.54 -8.70 -29.86
CA PRO A 461 23.94 -8.33 -29.66
C PRO A 461 24.06 -7.37 -28.46
N ARG A 462 25.21 -7.39 -27.78
CA ARG A 462 25.47 -6.48 -26.66
C ARG A 462 25.42 -5.01 -27.13
N GLY A 463 24.71 -4.15 -26.38
CA GLY A 463 24.61 -2.71 -26.67
C GLY A 463 23.22 -2.20 -27.05
N ALA A 464 22.16 -3.02 -26.90
CA ALA A 464 20.78 -2.56 -27.02
C ALA A 464 20.45 -1.53 -25.92
N LEU A 465 19.52 -0.61 -26.21
CA LEU A 465 19.17 0.51 -25.33
C LEU A 465 18.11 0.10 -24.29
N ALA A 466 18.04 0.84 -23.18
CA ALA A 466 17.11 0.57 -22.07
C ALA A 466 15.68 0.29 -22.56
N PRO A 467 14.96 -0.64 -21.92
CA PRO A 467 13.54 -0.79 -22.18
C PRO A 467 12.74 0.32 -21.49
N ALA A 468 11.51 0.52 -21.96
CA ALA A 468 10.43 1.21 -21.26
C ALA A 468 9.22 0.28 -21.18
N SER A 469 8.43 0.39 -20.12
CA SER A 469 7.23 -0.43 -19.94
C SER A 469 6.05 0.34 -19.37
N VAL A 470 4.83 -0.08 -19.72
CA VAL A 470 3.57 0.55 -19.27
C VAL A 470 2.42 -0.46 -19.34
N ASP A 471 1.41 -0.33 -18.46
CA ASP A 471 0.13 -1.02 -18.67
C ASP A 471 -0.69 -0.25 -19.71
N PHE A 472 -1.16 -0.95 -20.73
CA PHE A 472 -2.16 -0.44 -21.64
C PHE A 472 -3.22 -1.51 -21.91
N ARG A 473 -4.48 -1.17 -21.63
CA ARG A 473 -5.65 -2.04 -21.88
C ARG A 473 -5.51 -3.46 -21.30
N GLY A 474 -4.97 -3.58 -20.10
CA GLY A 474 -4.88 -4.86 -19.39
C GLY A 474 -3.76 -5.76 -19.91
N ARG A 475 -2.79 -5.18 -20.63
CA ARG A 475 -1.54 -5.85 -21.05
C ARG A 475 -0.35 -5.01 -20.65
N LEU A 476 0.72 -5.66 -20.23
CA LEU A 476 2.01 -5.03 -20.00
C LEU A 476 2.74 -4.89 -21.33
N TYR A 477 2.93 -3.65 -21.77
CA TYR A 477 3.72 -3.33 -22.95
C TYR A 477 5.16 -3.04 -22.55
N VAL A 478 6.11 -3.57 -23.31
CA VAL A 478 7.55 -3.36 -23.13
C VAL A 478 8.16 -3.00 -24.48
N ALA A 479 8.76 -1.82 -24.60
CA ALA A 479 9.45 -1.35 -25.79
C ALA A 479 10.95 -1.23 -25.53
N TRP A 480 11.78 -1.55 -26.52
CA TRP A 480 13.24 -1.40 -26.43
C TRP A 480 13.84 -1.21 -27.83
N THR A 481 15.04 -0.65 -27.88
CA THR A 481 15.77 -0.45 -29.14
C THR A 481 16.93 -1.43 -29.22
N ASP A 482 16.97 -2.25 -30.28
CA ASP A 482 18.08 -3.17 -30.53
C ASP A 482 19.35 -2.46 -31.03
N THR A 483 20.45 -3.21 -31.18
CA THR A 483 21.75 -2.66 -31.60
C THR A 483 21.76 -2.13 -33.03
N GLY A 484 20.77 -2.46 -33.85
CA GLY A 484 20.59 -1.93 -35.20
C GLY A 484 19.81 -0.61 -35.23
N GLY A 485 19.40 -0.09 -34.06
CA GLY A 485 18.52 1.08 -33.97
C GLY A 485 17.07 0.76 -34.32
N SER A 486 16.67 -0.51 -34.29
CA SER A 486 15.29 -0.92 -34.54
C SER A 486 14.53 -0.99 -33.22
N LEU A 487 13.41 -0.27 -33.15
CA LEU A 487 12.55 -0.16 -31.99
C LEU A 487 11.49 -1.27 -32.04
N GLN A 488 11.52 -2.14 -31.04
CA GLN A 488 10.66 -3.31 -30.91
C GLN A 488 9.60 -3.11 -29.83
N LEU A 489 8.52 -3.88 -29.90
CA LEU A 489 7.45 -3.90 -28.90
C LEU A 489 6.95 -5.31 -28.62
N LEU A 490 6.79 -5.59 -27.35
CA LEU A 490 6.25 -6.82 -26.79
C LEU A 490 5.05 -6.47 -25.90
N SER A 491 4.02 -7.32 -25.87
CA SER A 491 2.92 -7.22 -24.91
C SER A 491 2.67 -8.55 -24.18
N GLY A 492 2.33 -8.48 -22.89
CA GLY A 492 2.05 -9.67 -22.06
C GLY A 492 0.79 -9.52 -21.23
N ASP A 493 0.13 -10.63 -20.92
CA ASP A 493 -1.00 -10.66 -19.99
C ASP A 493 -0.59 -10.78 -18.50
N GLY A 494 0.71 -10.99 -18.23
CA GLY A 494 1.26 -11.18 -16.89
C GLY A 494 1.07 -12.58 -16.30
N GLU A 495 0.38 -13.48 -17.00
CA GLU A 495 0.06 -14.86 -16.58
C GLU A 495 0.74 -15.91 -17.45
N GLY A 496 1.37 -15.49 -18.55
CA GLY A 496 2.27 -16.33 -19.34
C GLY A 496 2.11 -16.16 -20.85
N ALA A 497 1.05 -15.50 -21.33
CA ALA A 497 0.86 -15.23 -22.74
C ALA A 497 1.54 -13.92 -23.15
N TRP A 498 2.61 -14.07 -23.92
CA TRP A 498 3.40 -12.96 -24.47
C TRP A 498 3.32 -12.95 -25.99
N ARG A 499 3.24 -11.75 -26.57
CA ARG A 499 3.18 -11.54 -28.01
C ARG A 499 4.19 -10.49 -28.43
N HIS A 500 5.00 -10.84 -29.42
CA HIS A 500 5.84 -9.86 -30.12
C HIS A 500 4.94 -9.06 -31.07
N GLU A 501 4.71 -7.78 -30.75
CA GLU A 501 3.83 -6.90 -31.53
C GLU A 501 4.51 -6.40 -32.80
N GLY A 502 5.84 -6.42 -32.83
CA GLY A 502 6.64 -6.17 -34.03
C GLY A 502 7.58 -4.98 -33.89
N LYS A 503 8.13 -4.61 -35.04
CA LYS A 503 9.04 -3.48 -35.21
C LYS A 503 8.24 -2.21 -35.50
N ILE A 504 8.43 -1.18 -34.67
CA ILE A 504 7.66 0.07 -34.73
C ILE A 504 8.43 1.18 -35.46
N ALA A 505 9.74 1.25 -35.28
CA ALA A 505 10.57 2.29 -35.86
C ALA A 505 12.00 1.79 -36.14
N GLU A 506 12.75 2.57 -36.91
CA GLU A 506 14.14 2.33 -37.31
C GLU A 506 15.00 3.56 -37.04
N GLN A 507 16.32 3.38 -37.01
CA GLN A 507 17.30 4.46 -36.84
C GLN A 507 17.11 5.21 -35.51
N VAL A 508 16.54 4.54 -34.52
CA VAL A 508 16.38 5.07 -33.16
C VAL A 508 17.73 5.05 -32.46
N THR A 509 18.12 6.20 -31.90
CA THR A 509 19.46 6.43 -31.35
C THR A 509 19.47 6.55 -29.82
N ILE A 510 18.30 6.63 -29.18
CA ILE A 510 18.15 6.70 -27.72
C ILE A 510 17.09 5.71 -27.22
N ALA A 511 17.09 5.42 -25.91
CA ALA A 511 16.09 4.56 -25.29
C ALA A 511 14.68 5.18 -25.44
N PRO A 512 13.64 4.37 -25.73
CA PRO A 512 12.27 4.85 -25.82
C PRO A 512 11.70 5.16 -24.44
N ALA A 513 10.64 5.97 -24.41
CA ALA A 513 9.81 6.20 -23.24
C ALA A 513 8.33 5.97 -23.59
N LEU A 514 7.58 5.32 -22.70
CA LEU A 514 6.17 4.93 -22.90
C LEU A 514 5.26 5.59 -21.86
N ALA A 515 4.06 5.99 -22.29
CA ALA A 515 2.98 6.44 -21.41
C ALA A 515 1.61 6.22 -22.07
N VAL A 516 0.55 6.33 -21.27
CA VAL A 516 -0.84 6.22 -21.76
C VAL A 516 -1.61 7.49 -21.48
N ILE A 517 -2.06 8.19 -22.53
CA ILE A 517 -2.85 9.42 -22.39
C ILE A 517 -4.14 9.33 -23.21
N GLY A 518 -5.27 9.68 -22.58
CA GLY A 518 -6.58 9.66 -23.24
C GLY A 518 -6.94 8.30 -23.87
N GLY A 519 -6.58 7.19 -23.21
CA GLY A 519 -6.84 5.83 -23.71
C GLY A 519 -5.96 5.39 -24.88
N ARG A 520 -4.82 6.04 -25.10
CA ARG A 520 -3.90 5.80 -26.23
C ARG A 520 -2.48 5.57 -25.74
N LEU A 521 -1.78 4.63 -26.37
CA LEU A 521 -0.39 4.35 -26.09
C LEU A 521 0.49 5.38 -26.83
N CYS A 522 1.26 6.14 -26.07
CA CYS A 522 2.20 7.14 -26.57
C CYS A 522 3.63 6.67 -26.36
N LEU A 523 4.45 6.91 -27.38
CA LEU A 523 5.86 6.58 -27.42
C LEU A 523 6.64 7.84 -27.78
N VAL A 524 7.69 8.12 -27.02
CA VAL A 524 8.67 9.17 -27.34
C VAL A 524 10.04 8.53 -27.49
N ALA A 525 10.73 8.87 -28.57
CA ALA A 525 12.10 8.41 -28.86
C ALA A 525 12.83 9.48 -29.67
N ALA A 526 14.09 9.21 -30.05
CA ALA A 526 14.83 10.08 -30.95
C ALA A 526 15.62 9.30 -32.00
N ASP A 527 15.90 9.98 -33.09
CA ASP A 527 16.76 9.54 -34.19
C ASP A 527 17.79 10.64 -34.50
N GLY A 528 18.48 10.52 -35.65
CA GLY A 528 19.46 11.51 -36.10
C GLY A 528 18.88 12.91 -36.41
N ALA A 529 17.56 13.05 -36.55
CA ALA A 529 16.89 14.33 -36.80
C ALA A 529 16.37 15.00 -35.51
N GLY A 530 16.33 14.27 -34.39
CA GLY A 530 15.88 14.77 -33.10
C GLY A 530 14.79 13.89 -32.48
N PHE A 531 14.06 14.45 -31.52
CA PHE A 531 12.97 13.76 -30.85
C PHE A 531 11.74 13.62 -31.74
N PHE A 532 11.04 12.50 -31.60
CA PHE A 532 9.75 12.27 -32.20
C PHE A 532 8.80 11.57 -31.23
N ALA A 533 7.51 11.87 -31.38
CA ALA A 533 6.43 11.16 -30.74
C ALA A 533 5.71 10.26 -31.75
N MET A 534 5.23 9.12 -31.29
CA MET A 534 4.30 8.24 -32.00
C MET A 534 3.16 7.87 -31.08
N ARG A 535 2.01 7.57 -31.66
CA ARG A 535 0.81 7.20 -30.90
C ARG A 535 0.08 6.04 -31.54
N SER A 536 -0.45 5.16 -30.71
CA SER A 536 -1.27 4.01 -31.08
C SER A 536 -2.59 4.00 -30.32
N GLU A 537 -3.67 3.70 -31.03
CA GLU A 537 -5.02 3.58 -30.46
C GLU A 537 -5.29 2.14 -29.96
N ASP A 538 -4.64 1.14 -30.57
CA ASP A 538 -4.82 -0.29 -30.29
C ASP A 538 -3.61 -0.93 -29.59
N GLY A 539 -2.51 -0.19 -29.46
CA GLY A 539 -1.26 -0.64 -28.87
C GLY A 539 -0.34 -1.37 -29.86
N ILE A 540 -0.78 -1.57 -31.10
CA ILE A 540 -0.08 -2.37 -32.11
C ILE A 540 0.35 -1.48 -33.27
N VAL A 541 -0.57 -0.68 -33.80
CA VAL A 541 -0.31 0.18 -34.97
C VAL A 541 0.01 1.58 -34.49
N PHE A 542 1.24 2.02 -34.73
CA PHE A 542 1.68 3.38 -34.43
C PHE A 542 1.59 4.27 -35.67
N LYS A 543 1.03 5.47 -35.50
CA LYS A 543 0.99 6.49 -36.56
C LYS A 543 2.40 7.05 -36.84
N SER A 544 2.53 7.80 -37.94
CA SER A 544 3.79 8.42 -38.39
C SER A 544 4.47 9.24 -37.29
N ARG A 545 5.81 9.34 -37.36
CA ARG A 545 6.63 10.15 -36.46
C ARG A 545 6.20 11.61 -36.50
N THR A 546 5.84 12.17 -35.34
CA THR A 546 5.62 13.61 -35.17
C THR A 546 6.85 14.21 -34.50
N PRO A 547 7.59 15.11 -35.16
CA PRO A 547 8.77 15.75 -34.57
C PRO A 547 8.41 16.56 -33.32
N ILE A 548 9.22 16.43 -32.27
CA ILE A 548 9.15 17.27 -31.07
C ILE A 548 10.22 18.35 -31.24
N GLY A 549 9.82 19.62 -31.23
CA GLY A 549 10.71 20.78 -31.46
C GLY A 549 11.72 21.03 -30.34
N ILE A 550 12.63 20.09 -30.11
CA ILE A 550 13.66 20.11 -29.08
C ILE A 550 14.97 20.60 -29.71
N PRO A 551 15.61 21.65 -29.18
CA PRO A 551 16.89 22.14 -29.70
C PRO A 551 18.04 21.18 -29.37
N GLY A 552 18.86 20.82 -30.36
CA GLY A 552 20.11 20.06 -30.20
C GLY A 552 19.97 18.54 -30.32
N ILE A 553 21.12 17.83 -30.30
CA ILE A 553 21.15 16.36 -30.36
C ILE A 553 20.80 15.79 -28.97
N PRO A 554 19.77 14.94 -28.87
CA PRO A 554 19.29 14.44 -27.59
C PRO A 554 20.15 13.30 -27.04
N ARG A 555 20.21 13.17 -25.71
CA ARG A 555 20.96 12.10 -25.03
C ARG A 555 20.08 11.07 -24.32
N ASP A 556 18.89 11.47 -23.86
CA ASP A 556 17.99 10.61 -23.10
C ASP A 556 16.59 11.22 -22.99
N VAL A 557 15.58 10.41 -22.67
CA VAL A 557 14.20 10.85 -22.46
C VAL A 557 13.46 10.05 -21.40
N GLY A 558 12.66 10.76 -20.60
CA GLY A 558 11.64 10.19 -19.73
C GLY A 558 10.29 10.85 -20.01
N VAL A 559 9.20 10.10 -19.79
CA VAL A 559 7.83 10.63 -19.85
C VAL A 559 7.03 10.33 -18.59
N ALA A 560 6.13 11.24 -18.21
CA ALA A 560 5.20 11.06 -17.10
C ALA A 560 3.86 11.76 -17.39
N LEU A 561 2.81 11.41 -16.65
CA LEU A 561 1.46 11.95 -16.83
C LEU A 561 1.04 12.80 -15.63
N ASN A 562 0.57 14.03 -15.84
CA ASN A 562 -0.11 14.79 -14.79
C ASN A 562 -1.44 15.32 -15.33
N GLY A 563 -2.56 14.84 -14.76
CA GLY A 563 -3.89 15.14 -15.27
C GLY A 563 -4.05 14.77 -16.75
N ASP A 564 -4.50 15.73 -17.56
CA ASP A 564 -4.69 15.57 -19.01
C ASP A 564 -3.42 15.88 -19.83
N TRP A 565 -2.26 15.92 -19.20
CA TRP A 565 -0.99 16.25 -19.85
C TRP A 565 0.03 15.11 -19.71
N ILE A 566 0.74 14.83 -20.81
CA ILE A 566 1.98 14.05 -20.83
C ILE A 566 3.16 15.01 -20.85
N TYR A 567 4.10 14.81 -19.94
CA TYR A 567 5.35 15.55 -19.83
C TYR A 567 6.48 14.69 -20.37
N ALA A 568 7.34 15.28 -21.19
CA ALA A 568 8.58 14.67 -21.65
C ALA A 568 9.76 15.49 -21.13
N ALA A 569 10.68 14.85 -20.43
CA ALA A 569 11.92 15.48 -19.99
C ALA A 569 13.11 14.87 -20.72
N CYS A 570 14.02 15.73 -21.16
CA CYS A 570 15.26 15.30 -21.80
C CYS A 570 16.48 16.12 -21.36
N LEU A 571 17.65 15.55 -21.63
CA LEU A 571 18.93 16.25 -21.61
C LEU A 571 19.30 16.64 -23.05
N ALA A 572 19.40 17.95 -23.33
CA ALA A 572 19.66 18.46 -24.67
C ALA A 572 21.11 18.97 -24.84
N GLY A 573 21.81 18.47 -25.86
CA GLY A 573 23.03 19.06 -26.43
C GLY A 573 24.32 19.07 -25.57
N SER A 574 25.47 19.23 -26.23
CA SER A 574 26.80 19.33 -25.60
C SER A 574 27.07 20.68 -24.91
N GLU A 575 26.29 21.71 -25.25
CA GLU A 575 26.55 23.11 -24.88
C GLU A 575 25.71 23.62 -23.71
N ASP A 576 24.41 23.27 -23.62
CA ASP A 576 23.49 23.81 -22.58
C ASP A 576 23.49 22.95 -21.28
N ARG A 577 23.72 21.63 -21.39
CA ARG A 577 23.79 20.68 -20.24
C ARG A 577 22.65 20.85 -19.22
N ALA A 578 21.47 21.25 -19.70
CA ALA A 578 20.29 21.51 -18.89
C ALA A 578 19.22 20.42 -19.08
N ILE A 579 18.36 20.27 -18.07
CA ILE A 579 17.13 19.48 -18.17
C ILE A 579 16.07 20.38 -18.79
N HIS A 580 15.45 19.89 -19.86
CA HIS A 580 14.35 20.58 -20.51
C HIS A 580 13.10 19.72 -20.42
N VAL A 581 11.94 20.38 -20.30
CA VAL A 581 10.64 19.73 -20.17
C VAL A 581 9.72 20.27 -21.25
N TRP A 582 8.96 19.37 -21.87
CA TRP A 582 7.85 19.68 -22.77
C TRP A 582 6.61 18.98 -22.26
N ARG A 583 5.44 19.48 -22.68
CA ARG A 583 4.16 18.85 -22.37
C ARG A 583 3.26 18.77 -23.59
N SER A 584 2.35 17.81 -23.60
CA SER A 584 1.33 17.62 -24.63
C SER A 584 0.02 17.13 -24.03
N GLN A 585 -1.13 17.47 -24.61
CA GLN A 585 -2.44 16.91 -24.21
C GLN A 585 -2.84 15.69 -25.05
N ASP A 586 -2.26 15.55 -26.25
CA ASP A 586 -2.64 14.51 -27.21
C ASP A 586 -1.53 13.47 -27.45
N GLY A 587 -0.38 13.70 -26.81
CA GLY A 587 0.83 12.87 -26.89
C GLY A 587 1.53 12.92 -28.24
N LEU A 588 1.25 13.93 -29.07
CA LEU A 588 1.91 14.15 -30.36
C LEU A 588 2.45 15.58 -30.47
N ASN A 589 1.64 16.57 -30.08
CA ASN A 589 1.96 17.97 -30.20
C ASN A 589 2.50 18.49 -28.86
N TYR A 590 3.82 18.61 -28.78
CA TYR A 590 4.53 19.01 -27.58
C TYR A 590 4.91 20.48 -27.61
N GLU A 591 4.57 21.20 -26.54
CA GLU A 591 4.97 22.57 -26.29
C GLU A 591 6.03 22.64 -25.18
N ARG A 592 6.91 23.64 -25.25
CA ARG A 592 7.96 23.85 -24.24
C ARG A 592 7.31 24.21 -22.91
N PHE A 593 7.64 23.46 -21.86
CA PHE A 593 7.23 23.76 -20.51
C PHE A 593 8.26 24.70 -19.87
N PRO A 594 7.84 25.80 -19.22
CA PRO A 594 8.77 26.65 -18.46
C PRO A 594 9.47 25.78 -17.43
N ALA A 595 10.80 25.75 -17.43
CA ALA A 595 11.59 25.02 -16.44
C ALA A 595 12.86 25.82 -16.15
N PRO A 596 13.30 25.94 -14.88
CA PRO A 596 14.60 26.48 -14.53
C PRO A 596 15.68 25.70 -15.27
N THR A 597 16.39 26.38 -16.17
CA THR A 597 17.65 25.91 -16.73
C THR A 597 18.67 25.86 -15.59
N ARG A 598 18.88 24.67 -15.01
CA ARG A 598 20.02 24.43 -14.13
C ARG A 598 21.16 23.86 -14.95
N THR A 599 22.24 24.62 -15.04
CA THR A 599 23.48 24.20 -15.69
C THR A 599 24.35 23.46 -14.66
N SER A 600 24.50 22.14 -14.78
CA SER A 600 25.56 21.39 -14.06
C SER A 600 26.41 20.64 -15.09
N PRO A 601 27.74 20.58 -14.91
CA PRO A 601 28.63 20.09 -15.95
C PRO A 601 28.51 18.59 -16.30
N ALA A 602 27.69 17.77 -15.65
CA ALA A 602 27.71 16.32 -15.90
C ALA A 602 26.39 15.55 -15.64
N TYR A 603 25.25 15.96 -16.20
CA TYR A 603 24.04 15.15 -16.09
C TYR A 603 23.95 14.02 -17.14
N ALA A 604 23.44 12.85 -16.71
CA ALA A 604 23.03 11.74 -17.57
C ALA A 604 21.75 11.09 -17.00
N GLY A 605 20.95 10.42 -17.83
CA GLY A 605 19.95 9.48 -17.29
C GLY A 605 18.68 10.11 -16.71
N ALA A 606 18.09 11.15 -17.32
CA ALA A 606 16.94 11.85 -16.73
C ALA A 606 15.65 11.00 -16.81
N ARG A 607 14.99 10.78 -15.68
CA ARG A 607 13.65 10.16 -15.59
C ARG A 607 12.70 11.07 -14.86
N ILE A 608 11.42 10.95 -15.19
CA ILE A 608 10.36 11.81 -14.68
C ILE A 608 9.19 10.98 -14.18
N ALA A 609 8.55 11.45 -13.12
CA ALA A 609 7.34 10.88 -12.54
C ALA A 609 6.51 12.00 -11.93
N THR A 610 5.27 11.72 -11.56
CA THR A 610 4.29 12.71 -11.10
C THR A 610 3.53 12.20 -9.90
N LEU A 611 3.47 12.97 -8.82
CA LEU A 611 2.70 12.60 -7.64
C LEU A 611 1.86 13.80 -7.21
N GLY A 612 0.53 13.65 -7.28
CA GLY A 612 -0.39 14.76 -7.07
C GLY A 612 -0.09 15.92 -8.05
N PRO A 613 0.01 17.18 -7.58
CA PRO A 613 0.39 18.32 -8.41
C PRO A 613 1.90 18.38 -8.70
N ASP A 614 2.71 17.46 -8.19
CA ASP A 614 4.16 17.57 -8.23
C ASP A 614 4.75 16.77 -9.40
N LEU A 615 5.77 17.36 -10.02
CA LEU A 615 6.59 16.76 -11.08
C LEU A 615 7.98 16.46 -10.52
N PHE A 616 8.32 15.17 -10.47
CA PHE A 616 9.59 14.67 -9.95
C PHE A 616 10.51 14.32 -11.11
N ILE A 617 11.74 14.83 -11.07
CA ILE A 617 12.78 14.53 -12.06
C ILE A 617 13.99 13.98 -11.30
N VAL A 618 14.46 12.79 -11.69
CA VAL A 618 15.72 12.23 -11.20
C VAL A 618 16.73 12.20 -12.33
N ALA A 619 17.98 12.55 -12.06
CA ALA A 619 19.07 12.35 -13.00
C ALA A 619 20.37 12.05 -12.24
N LYS A 620 21.31 11.44 -12.95
CA LYS A 620 22.66 11.17 -12.46
C LYS A 620 23.53 12.42 -12.64
N GLU A 621 24.19 12.86 -11.57
CA GLU A 621 25.16 13.96 -11.62
C GLU A 621 26.59 13.40 -11.52
N GLY A 622 27.41 13.62 -12.54
CA GLY A 622 28.79 13.13 -12.61
C GLY A 622 28.91 11.61 -12.81
N THR A 623 30.06 11.07 -12.41
CA THR A 623 30.30 9.61 -12.35
C THR A 623 29.77 8.97 -11.07
N SER A 624 29.39 9.78 -10.07
CA SER A 624 28.94 9.33 -8.74
C SER A 624 27.84 10.24 -8.20
N GLY A 625 26.64 9.69 -7.99
CA GLY A 625 25.52 10.39 -7.35
C GLY A 625 24.24 10.43 -8.19
N LEU A 626 23.11 10.08 -7.57
CA LEU A 626 21.77 10.37 -8.06
C LEU A 626 21.23 11.58 -7.31
N ARG A 627 20.65 12.53 -8.05
CA ARG A 627 19.87 13.60 -7.45
C ARG A 627 18.43 13.52 -7.92
N LEU A 628 17.52 13.69 -6.96
CA LEU A 628 16.11 13.88 -7.22
C LEU A 628 15.78 15.36 -7.00
N TRP A 629 15.17 15.95 -8.00
CA TRP A 629 14.55 17.25 -7.94
C TRP A 629 13.04 17.08 -8.07
N PHE A 630 12.28 17.94 -7.40
CA PHE A 630 10.83 17.97 -7.53
C PHE A 630 10.38 19.42 -7.67
N THR A 631 9.25 19.61 -8.34
CA THR A 631 8.60 20.91 -8.47
C THR A 631 7.09 20.79 -8.36
N VAL A 632 6.45 21.81 -7.78
CA VAL A 632 4.99 21.91 -7.65
C VAL A 632 4.43 22.62 -8.87
N LEU A 633 3.46 22.01 -9.57
CA LEU A 633 2.90 22.57 -10.80
C LEU A 633 1.86 23.70 -10.57
N GLN A 634 1.61 24.12 -9.32
CA GLN A 634 0.45 24.97 -8.96
C GLN A 634 0.65 26.48 -9.04
N GLU A 635 1.86 27.01 -9.22
CA GLU A 635 2.04 28.45 -9.40
C GLU A 635 2.64 28.76 -10.77
N TYR A 636 1.84 29.44 -11.60
CA TYR A 636 2.13 29.76 -13.00
C TYR A 636 3.40 30.61 -13.24
N ASP A 637 4.20 30.97 -12.23
CA ASP A 637 5.37 31.83 -12.42
C ASP A 637 6.56 31.60 -11.46
N ALA A 638 6.57 30.55 -10.61
CA ALA A 638 7.73 30.27 -9.75
C ALA A 638 8.00 28.76 -9.60
N ILE A 639 9.04 28.28 -10.28
CA ILE A 639 9.50 26.90 -10.23
C ILE A 639 10.75 26.85 -9.35
N GLU A 640 10.61 26.48 -8.09
CA GLU A 640 11.77 26.12 -7.26
C GLU A 640 11.93 24.61 -7.21
N PHE A 641 13.06 24.12 -7.74
CA PHE A 641 13.50 22.75 -7.52
C PHE A 641 14.22 22.68 -6.17
N ALA A 642 13.60 22.09 -5.16
CA ALA A 642 14.30 21.74 -3.93
C ALA A 642 15.11 20.46 -4.14
N ASP A 643 16.40 20.51 -3.81
CA ASP A 643 17.31 19.36 -3.84
C ASP A 643 17.15 18.56 -2.55
N ARG A 644 16.72 17.30 -2.66
CA ARG A 644 16.54 16.42 -1.50
C ARG A 644 17.69 15.46 -1.24
N GLY A 645 18.77 15.47 -2.04
CA GLY A 645 20.02 14.71 -1.77
C GLY A 645 19.79 13.31 -1.20
N LEU A 646 19.11 12.43 -1.95
CA LEU A 646 18.38 11.32 -1.34
C LEU A 646 19.16 10.02 -1.12
N LEU A 647 20.40 9.90 -1.60
CA LEU A 647 21.13 8.65 -1.51
C LEU A 647 22.56 8.88 -1.00
N PRO A 648 23.03 8.12 0.01
CA PRO A 648 24.40 8.27 0.52
C PRO A 648 25.41 7.95 -0.57
N SER A 649 26.01 8.97 -1.22
CA SER A 649 27.13 8.84 -2.18
C SER A 649 27.11 7.51 -2.96
N ILE A 650 25.97 7.18 -3.57
CA ILE A 650 25.77 5.90 -4.24
C ILE A 650 26.43 6.01 -5.61
N THR A 651 27.45 5.18 -5.82
CA THR A 651 28.09 4.99 -7.13
C THR A 651 27.11 4.24 -8.04
N SER A 652 26.20 4.98 -8.66
CA SER A 652 25.31 4.43 -9.68
C SER A 652 26.10 4.12 -10.94
N ILE A 653 25.93 2.92 -11.49
CA ILE A 653 26.57 2.49 -12.75
C ILE A 653 25.62 2.54 -13.95
N ALA A 654 24.31 2.68 -13.73
CA ALA A 654 23.28 2.71 -14.79
C ALA A 654 22.35 3.93 -14.67
N THR A 655 21.53 4.14 -15.71
CA THR A 655 20.44 5.11 -15.71
C THR A 655 19.33 4.65 -14.74
N PRO A 656 18.86 5.50 -13.81
CA PRO A 656 17.78 5.13 -12.89
C PRO A 656 16.45 4.91 -13.63
N SER A 657 15.49 4.30 -12.94
CA SER A 657 14.08 4.23 -13.33
C SER A 657 13.25 4.97 -12.29
N LEU A 658 12.35 5.86 -12.70
CA LEU A 658 11.46 6.57 -11.81
C LEU A 658 10.01 6.36 -12.26
N MET A 659 9.13 6.10 -11.31
CA MET A 659 7.73 5.80 -11.57
C MET A 659 6.89 6.25 -10.38
N THR A 660 5.68 6.72 -10.68
CA THR A 660 4.62 6.83 -9.66
C THR A 660 3.85 5.52 -9.60
N LEU A 661 3.73 4.95 -8.40
CA LEU A 661 2.88 3.81 -8.12
C LEU A 661 1.41 4.26 -8.18
N ALA A 662 0.86 4.28 -9.39
CA ALA A 662 -0.53 4.56 -9.66
C ALA A 662 -1.23 3.34 -10.24
N SER A 663 -2.50 3.14 -9.90
CA SER A 663 -3.40 2.19 -10.58
C SER A 663 -4.01 2.81 -11.83
N ASN A 664 -4.12 1.97 -12.86
CA ASN A 664 -4.30 2.30 -14.27
C ASN A 664 -5.69 2.83 -14.72
N ASP A 665 -6.34 3.79 -14.04
CA ASP A 665 -7.53 4.43 -14.67
C ASP A 665 -7.28 5.73 -15.43
N THR A 666 -6.04 6.14 -15.70
CA THR A 666 -5.83 7.00 -16.89
C THR A 666 -6.06 6.22 -18.18
N ALA A 667 -6.04 4.87 -18.14
CA ALA A 667 -6.35 4.01 -19.28
C ALA A 667 -7.83 3.59 -19.38
N ARG A 668 -8.66 3.79 -18.34
CA ARG A 668 -10.09 3.40 -18.32
C ARG A 668 -11.09 4.56 -18.44
N ARG A 669 -10.66 5.82 -18.36
CA ARG A 669 -11.53 6.96 -18.70
C ARG A 669 -11.53 7.15 -20.23
N ALA A 670 -12.22 6.25 -20.91
CA ALA A 670 -12.86 6.46 -22.22
C ALA A 670 -14.08 5.55 -22.29
#